data_AF-A0A2V1NUV9-F1
#
_entry.id   AF-A0A2V1NUV9-F1
#
_cell.length_a   1.000
_cell.length_b   1.000
_cell.length_c   1.000
_cell.angle_alpha   90.00
_cell.angle_beta   90.00
_cell.angle_gamma   90.00
#
_symmetry.space_group_name_H-M   'P 1'
#
loop_
_entity.id
_entity.type
_entity.pdbx_description
1 polymer ?
#
loop_
_entity_poly.entity_id
_entity_poly.type
_entity_poly.pdbx_seq_one_letter_code
_entity_poly.pdbx_strand_id
1 'polypeptide(L)'
;MSAAGTATTAAERAENERPAKKDRARHLTRVPEAFGGFFGAIGVLCVVLAFVPPLRRLLRPAVDLVDLLIIPVSANLAYAVFLFLLAGATAARKKVAWWLVVVYLGLLVLGDCLGVAFGDYTMSLLSLVVCGLAFVVLLFARREFYADSRHGAVRRAVLVLLVGLGLAILAGWGLVELFHGTLPRGQRLAWAADRVLGGLVSGGSFDGRPPRALFFLLGLFGALALLNAAATLFRSQRMEAALHGDEEARIRALLKRYGAHDSLGYFATRRDKAVVFSPSGKAAVTYRVEAGVCLASGDPVGDREAWPHAIAAWQDTARRHGWTPAVMGASEDGATAFARAGLGALQLGDEAILDIPSFDLGGRDMRVTRQAVNRVRRTGATCRVRRHSALTPEEMEEVVDRADAWRDTETERGFSMALDRLGDPADGDCLLVETVADDGRLLALLSFVPWGPDGISLDLMRRDRAAPNGVMEFMVAEVCAAAPKLGIRRISLNFAVFRSVFEEGARIGAGPVLRLWRRLLLFFSKWWQLEALYRSNAKYRPLWYPRFLCYGDTGALARVGLASGIAEGFVVVPSLRRHRLKHAVRPASSTGDLPPLEELAEPLSPREKGPSDQVRVRQERLQRLYDDGTDPYPVGVPAPTHALADVREGDEVTVAGRVLRVRDFGGIVFVTLRDWSGDHQLALTEADRFRADVDLGDLVSCTGTAGRSDKGEPTVFVHGWQLTGKCLRPLPDKRRGLTDPEAKVRLRALDLVTSPAARDTIRARAAVVQALRGGLLDRGYLEVETPMLQQIHGGANARPFTTHINAYDLDLYLRIAPELYLKRLCVGGLEKVFEMGRTFRNEGVSPKHNPEFTMLEAYQAYADYDVMLDLTRELIQGAAKAAFGTPVIRKGGEEYDIAGEWPVKTVYGAISEALGEEIGADTELTALRRQCDRAGVPYGDGDGRGDVVLEMYERLVEERTLLPTFYKDFPTDVSPLTRQHRTDPRLAERWDLVAFGTELGTAYSELTDPVEQRRRLTEQSLKAAGGDPEAMELDEEFLEALAYAMPPTGGLGIGVDRLVMFVTGLTIRETLPFPLVRRR
;
A
#
# COMPACT_ATOMS: atom_id res chain seq x y z
N MET A 1 11.73 -31.63 -44.52
CA MET A 1 10.46 -31.40 -43.79
C MET A 1 10.81 -30.60 -42.54
N SER A 2 10.96 -29.28 -42.62
CA SER A 2 9.96 -28.22 -42.86
C SER A 2 9.07 -27.95 -41.66
N ALA A 3 9.32 -26.76 -41.07
CA ALA A 3 8.42 -25.88 -40.33
C ALA A 3 7.96 -26.29 -38.91
N ALA A 4 8.68 -25.80 -37.89
CA ALA A 4 8.10 -25.22 -36.67
C ALA A 4 9.24 -24.65 -35.80
N GLY A 5 9.67 -23.42 -36.07
CA GLY A 5 10.77 -22.81 -35.32
C GLY A 5 10.90 -21.32 -35.54
N THR A 6 9.86 -20.54 -35.24
CA THR A 6 9.93 -19.07 -35.11
C THR A 6 8.61 -18.54 -34.52
N ALA A 7 8.49 -18.46 -33.19
CA ALA A 7 7.44 -17.66 -32.54
C ALA A 7 7.82 -17.14 -31.15
N THR A 8 9.10 -17.13 -30.78
CA THR A 8 9.51 -16.81 -29.39
C THR A 8 10.80 -15.98 -29.31
N THR A 9 11.00 -15.04 -30.24
CA THR A 9 12.17 -14.13 -30.20
C THR A 9 11.83 -12.65 -30.47
N ALA A 10 10.55 -12.31 -30.64
CA ALA A 10 10.12 -10.92 -30.85
C ALA A 10 9.74 -10.18 -29.53
N ALA A 11 9.38 -10.91 -28.47
CA ALA A 11 8.98 -10.32 -27.19
C ALA A 11 10.18 -9.88 -26.34
N GLU A 12 11.27 -10.66 -26.32
CA GLU A 12 12.44 -10.39 -25.47
C GLU A 12 13.40 -9.33 -26.02
N ARG A 13 13.37 -9.04 -27.33
CA ARG A 13 14.18 -7.94 -27.91
C ARG A 13 13.57 -6.55 -27.72
N ALA A 14 12.32 -6.44 -27.30
CA ALA A 14 11.65 -5.15 -27.15
C ALA A 14 11.93 -4.46 -25.79
N GLU A 15 12.53 -5.18 -24.83
CA GLU A 15 12.72 -4.70 -23.45
C GLU A 15 14.08 -4.01 -23.21
N ASN A 16 15.08 -4.20 -24.09
CA ASN A 16 16.46 -3.77 -23.83
C ASN A 16 16.99 -2.57 -24.65
N GLU A 17 16.16 -1.85 -25.41
CA GLU A 17 16.58 -0.67 -26.21
C GLU A 17 15.84 0.65 -25.89
N ARG A 18 15.41 0.89 -24.65
CA ARG A 18 14.59 2.07 -24.29
C ARG A 18 15.15 3.11 -23.29
N PRO A 19 16.46 3.45 -23.21
CA PRO A 19 16.85 4.67 -22.49
C PRO A 19 16.65 5.93 -23.35
N ALA A 20 17.11 5.94 -24.61
CA ALA A 20 17.24 7.18 -25.39
C ALA A 20 15.94 7.74 -26.02
N LYS A 21 14.91 6.89 -26.23
CA LYS A 21 13.64 7.32 -26.85
C LYS A 21 12.62 7.88 -25.82
N LYS A 22 12.78 7.55 -24.54
CA LYS A 22 11.92 8.03 -23.44
C LYS A 22 12.17 9.51 -23.14
N ASP A 23 13.42 9.96 -23.17
CA ASP A 23 13.75 11.36 -22.85
C ASP A 23 13.29 12.35 -23.92
N ARG A 24 13.45 12.02 -25.22
CA ARG A 24 12.93 12.87 -26.31
C ARG A 24 11.40 12.99 -26.30
N ALA A 25 10.69 11.94 -25.90
CA ALA A 25 9.24 11.96 -25.76
C ALA A 25 8.78 12.79 -24.53
N ARG A 26 9.57 12.81 -23.45
CA ARG A 26 9.27 13.53 -22.21
C ARG A 26 9.33 15.05 -22.34
N HIS A 27 10.09 15.60 -23.29
CA HIS A 27 10.16 17.04 -23.52
C HIS A 27 8.99 17.57 -24.36
N LEU A 28 8.53 16.81 -25.36
CA LEU A 28 7.41 17.22 -26.22
C LEU A 28 6.08 17.24 -25.46
N THR A 29 5.90 16.37 -24.46
CA THR A 29 4.69 16.33 -23.63
C THR A 29 4.45 17.62 -22.85
N ARG A 30 5.48 18.43 -22.56
CA ARG A 30 5.35 19.73 -21.86
C ARG A 30 5.03 20.91 -22.77
N VAL A 31 5.11 20.74 -24.09
CA VAL A 31 4.88 21.83 -25.06
C VAL A 31 3.47 22.44 -24.92
N PRO A 32 2.37 21.67 -24.80
CA PRO A 32 1.04 22.25 -24.62
C PRO A 32 0.90 23.09 -23.34
N GLU A 33 1.54 22.67 -22.25
CA GLU A 33 1.55 23.39 -20.96
C GLU A 33 2.36 24.68 -21.05
N ALA A 34 3.53 24.65 -21.71
CA ALA A 34 4.38 25.83 -21.91
C ALA A 34 3.68 26.91 -22.74
N PHE A 35 3.07 26.52 -23.88
CA PHE A 35 2.28 27.46 -24.69
C PHE A 35 1.02 27.93 -23.97
N GLY A 36 0.36 27.06 -23.21
CA GLY A 36 -0.76 27.43 -22.35
C GLY A 36 -0.37 28.48 -21.30
N GLY A 37 0.76 28.28 -20.61
CA GLY A 37 1.32 29.22 -19.65
C GLY A 37 1.69 30.56 -20.28
N PHE A 38 2.30 30.54 -21.47
CA PHE A 38 2.63 31.74 -22.25
C PHE A 38 1.38 32.58 -22.58
N PHE A 39 0.34 31.97 -23.16
CA PHE A 39 -0.92 32.68 -23.45
C PHE A 39 -1.62 33.18 -22.18
N GLY A 40 -1.55 32.42 -21.09
CA GLY A 40 -2.07 32.83 -19.79
C GLY A 40 -1.36 34.06 -19.22
N ALA A 41 -0.04 34.11 -19.32
CA ALA A 41 0.77 35.25 -18.87
C ALA A 41 0.46 36.53 -19.67
N ILE A 42 0.33 36.41 -20.99
CA ILE A 42 -0.06 37.55 -21.84
C ILE A 42 -1.50 37.98 -21.55
N GLY A 43 -2.41 37.03 -21.33
CA GLY A 43 -3.78 37.33 -20.89
C GLY A 43 -3.82 38.15 -19.59
N VAL A 44 -3.01 37.76 -18.59
CA VAL A 44 -2.85 38.52 -17.33
C VAL A 44 -2.30 39.92 -17.61
N LEU A 45 -1.27 40.03 -18.43
CA LEU A 45 -0.69 41.32 -18.82
C LEU A 45 -1.76 42.23 -19.46
N CYS A 46 -2.57 41.71 -20.40
CA CYS A 46 -3.67 42.45 -21.01
C CYS A 46 -4.72 42.92 -19.99
N VAL A 47 -5.08 42.09 -18.99
CA VAL A 47 -6.00 42.49 -17.90
C VAL A 47 -5.38 43.60 -17.04
N VAL A 48 -4.15 43.43 -16.60
CA VAL A 48 -3.47 44.41 -15.74
C VAL A 48 -3.34 45.75 -16.48
N LEU A 49 -2.96 45.72 -17.75
CA LEU A 49 -2.92 46.92 -18.59
C LEU A 49 -4.34 47.51 -18.75
N ALA A 50 -5.38 46.69 -18.92
CA ALA A 50 -6.76 47.17 -19.01
C ALA A 50 -7.21 47.94 -17.75
N PHE A 51 -6.91 47.44 -16.55
CA PHE A 51 -7.34 48.01 -15.26
C PHE A 51 -6.41 49.08 -14.66
N VAL A 52 -5.11 49.06 -14.98
CA VAL A 52 -4.11 49.95 -14.37
C VAL A 52 -3.43 50.81 -15.45
N PRO A 53 -4.04 51.94 -15.87
CA PRO A 53 -3.51 52.81 -16.91
C PRO A 53 -2.08 53.33 -16.71
N PRO A 54 -1.62 53.67 -15.48
CA PRO A 54 -0.23 54.12 -15.25
C PRO A 54 0.81 53.05 -15.61
N LEU A 55 0.49 51.78 -15.38
CA LEU A 55 1.38 50.66 -15.64
C LEU A 55 1.65 50.47 -17.14
N ARG A 56 0.74 50.94 -18.01
CA ARG A 56 0.94 50.94 -19.47
C ARG A 56 2.12 51.78 -19.92
N ARG A 57 2.44 52.87 -19.20
CA ARG A 57 3.61 53.70 -19.53
C ARG A 57 4.90 53.05 -19.04
N LEU A 58 4.87 52.41 -17.86
CA LEU A 58 6.02 51.75 -17.27
C LEU A 58 6.44 50.50 -18.06
N LEU A 59 5.47 49.67 -18.47
CA LEU A 59 5.72 48.43 -19.21
C LEU A 59 5.78 48.60 -20.72
N ARG A 60 5.67 49.83 -21.24
CA ARG A 60 5.62 50.13 -22.67
C ARG A 60 6.78 49.51 -23.48
N PRO A 61 8.05 49.57 -23.04
CA PRO A 61 9.15 48.96 -23.79
C PRO A 61 9.04 47.42 -23.89
N ALA A 62 8.51 46.77 -22.85
CA ALA A 62 8.30 45.33 -22.83
C ALA A 62 7.08 44.92 -23.65
N VAL A 63 6.01 45.72 -23.62
CA VAL A 63 4.80 45.53 -24.43
C VAL A 63 5.13 45.70 -25.92
N ASP A 64 5.81 46.79 -26.30
CA ASP A 64 6.19 47.07 -27.68
C ASP A 64 7.12 45.96 -28.23
N LEU A 65 7.98 45.38 -27.39
CA LEU A 65 8.83 44.24 -27.76
C LEU A 65 8.02 42.95 -28.01
N VAL A 66 7.04 42.63 -27.17
CA VAL A 66 6.21 41.42 -27.33
C VAL A 66 5.24 41.56 -28.51
N ASP A 67 4.65 42.75 -28.68
CA ASP A 67 3.78 43.11 -29.81
C ASP A 67 4.47 42.93 -31.15
N LEU A 68 5.76 43.31 -31.20
CA LEU A 68 6.56 43.29 -32.42
C LEU A 68 7.13 41.90 -32.74
N LEU A 69 7.34 41.04 -31.73
CA LEU A 69 8.06 39.77 -31.91
C LEU A 69 7.19 38.53 -31.95
N ILE A 70 6.00 38.52 -31.34
CA ILE A 70 5.25 37.26 -31.14
C ILE A 70 3.74 37.42 -31.32
N ILE A 71 3.09 38.27 -30.52
CA ILE A 71 1.63 38.38 -30.50
C ILE A 71 1.22 39.76 -29.97
N PRO A 72 0.24 40.45 -30.58
CA PRO A 72 -0.17 41.78 -30.15
C PRO A 72 -0.76 41.75 -28.72
N VAL A 73 -0.24 42.57 -27.82
CA VAL A 73 -0.69 42.75 -26.44
C VAL A 73 -1.61 43.97 -26.39
N SER A 74 -2.91 43.72 -26.58
CA SER A 74 -3.90 44.79 -26.47
C SER A 74 -4.40 44.95 -25.03
N ALA A 75 -4.50 46.20 -24.55
CA ALA A 75 -5.11 46.51 -23.25
C ALA A 75 -6.65 46.44 -23.33
N ASN A 76 -7.17 45.27 -23.69
CA ASN A 76 -8.57 44.98 -23.97
C ASN A 76 -9.01 43.68 -23.27
N LEU A 77 -10.12 43.75 -22.52
CA LEU A 77 -10.67 42.60 -21.80
C LEU A 77 -11.14 41.47 -22.72
N ALA A 78 -11.70 41.77 -23.90
CA ALA A 78 -12.14 40.76 -24.85
C ALA A 78 -10.96 39.93 -25.35
N TYR A 79 -9.86 40.60 -25.66
CA TYR A 79 -8.63 39.94 -26.11
C TYR A 79 -7.96 39.15 -24.98
N ALA A 80 -7.95 39.67 -23.75
CA ALA A 80 -7.48 38.93 -22.59
C ALA A 80 -8.28 37.64 -22.35
N VAL A 81 -9.62 37.70 -22.44
CA VAL A 81 -10.49 36.52 -22.35
C VAL A 81 -10.20 35.53 -23.48
N PHE A 82 -10.02 36.00 -24.71
CA PHE A 82 -9.64 35.14 -25.83
C PHE A 82 -8.33 34.39 -25.55
N LEU A 83 -7.30 35.08 -25.05
CA LEU A 83 -6.02 34.48 -24.68
C LEU A 83 -6.15 33.47 -23.54
N PHE A 84 -6.98 33.73 -22.52
CA PHE A 84 -7.24 32.75 -21.46
C PHE A 84 -7.97 31.50 -21.98
N LEU A 85 -8.91 31.65 -22.91
CA LEU A 85 -9.58 30.53 -23.55
C LEU A 85 -8.61 29.71 -24.41
N LEU A 86 -7.73 30.39 -25.14
CA LEU A 86 -6.68 29.74 -25.94
C LEU A 86 -5.65 29.04 -25.04
N ALA A 87 -5.25 29.66 -23.93
CA ALA A 87 -4.38 29.08 -22.91
C ALA A 87 -4.97 27.79 -22.33
N GLY A 88 -6.22 27.84 -21.90
CA GLY A 88 -6.93 26.68 -21.36
C GLY A 88 -7.12 25.57 -22.39
N ALA A 89 -7.44 25.90 -23.65
CA ALA A 89 -7.63 24.91 -24.71
C ALA A 89 -6.30 24.26 -25.14
N THR A 90 -5.20 25.01 -25.11
CA THR A 90 -3.84 24.52 -25.40
C THR A 90 -3.35 23.62 -24.27
N ALA A 91 -3.49 24.04 -23.02
CA ALA A 91 -3.16 23.22 -21.84
C ALA A 91 -4.03 21.94 -21.76
N ALA A 92 -5.29 22.01 -22.19
CA ALA A 92 -6.18 20.85 -22.33
C ALA A 92 -5.91 20.00 -23.59
N ARG A 93 -4.82 20.28 -24.32
CA ARG A 93 -4.33 19.47 -25.47
C ARG A 93 -5.36 19.32 -26.60
N LYS A 94 -6.21 20.32 -26.83
CA LYS A 94 -7.26 20.27 -27.86
C LYS A 94 -6.69 20.47 -29.27
N LYS A 95 -7.06 19.59 -30.21
CA LYS A 95 -6.67 19.70 -31.63
C LYS A 95 -7.01 21.05 -32.27
N VAL A 96 -8.13 21.65 -31.88
CA VAL A 96 -8.59 22.95 -32.40
C VAL A 96 -7.68 24.09 -31.97
N ALA A 97 -7.16 24.06 -30.73
CA ALA A 97 -6.23 25.07 -30.24
C ALA A 97 -4.90 25.01 -31.01
N TRP A 98 -4.39 23.79 -31.22
CA TRP A 98 -3.22 23.57 -32.07
C TRP A 98 -3.39 24.17 -33.47
N TRP A 99 -4.52 23.90 -34.14
CA TRP A 99 -4.81 24.48 -35.45
C TRP A 99 -4.84 26.01 -35.42
N LEU A 100 -5.50 26.62 -34.44
CA LEU A 100 -5.57 28.08 -34.29
C LEU A 100 -4.18 28.71 -34.14
N VAL A 101 -3.34 28.15 -33.29
CA VAL A 101 -1.98 28.67 -33.02
C VAL A 101 -1.06 28.42 -34.22
N VAL A 102 -1.11 27.24 -34.83
CA VAL A 102 -0.30 26.92 -36.02
C VAL A 102 -0.68 27.79 -37.20
N VAL A 103 -1.97 28.01 -37.45
CA VAL A 103 -2.42 28.91 -38.54
C VAL A 103 -1.98 30.35 -38.27
N TYR A 104 -2.13 30.84 -37.03
CA TYR A 104 -1.68 32.17 -36.66
C TYR A 104 -0.17 32.36 -36.86
N LEU A 105 0.65 31.47 -36.28
CA LEU A 105 2.11 31.51 -36.43
C LEU A 105 2.54 31.33 -37.89
N GLY A 106 1.85 30.49 -38.66
CA GLY A 106 2.12 30.30 -40.08
C GLY A 106 1.86 31.58 -40.90
N LEU A 107 0.77 32.30 -40.61
CA LEU A 107 0.48 33.60 -41.23
C LEU A 107 1.51 34.67 -40.84
N LEU A 108 1.95 34.67 -39.57
CA LEU A 108 2.95 35.61 -39.06
C LEU A 108 4.32 35.36 -39.71
N VAL A 109 4.78 34.11 -39.74
CA VAL A 109 6.01 33.69 -40.43
C VAL A 109 5.97 34.04 -41.92
N LEU A 110 4.82 33.86 -42.59
CA LEU A 110 4.63 34.27 -43.98
C LEU A 110 4.75 35.80 -44.14
N GLY A 111 4.15 36.57 -43.24
CA GLY A 111 4.24 38.03 -43.21
C GLY A 111 5.67 38.53 -43.00
N ASP A 112 6.41 37.92 -42.07
CA ASP A 112 7.80 38.24 -41.79
C ASP A 112 8.72 37.90 -42.98
N CYS A 113 8.50 36.76 -43.63
CA CYS A 113 9.20 36.40 -44.87
C CYS A 113 8.98 37.44 -45.98
N LEU A 114 7.75 37.94 -46.13
CA LEU A 114 7.44 39.00 -47.09
C LEU A 114 8.11 40.33 -46.67
N GLY A 115 8.09 40.69 -45.39
CA GLY A 115 8.75 41.89 -44.86
C GLY A 115 10.26 41.89 -45.12
N VAL A 116 10.93 40.77 -44.88
CA VAL A 116 12.35 40.56 -45.22
C VAL A 116 12.58 40.64 -46.74
N ALA A 117 11.68 40.09 -47.55
CA ALA A 117 11.76 40.17 -49.01
C ALA A 117 11.56 41.60 -49.55
N PHE A 118 10.83 42.46 -48.82
CA PHE A 118 10.61 43.87 -49.16
C PHE A 118 11.56 44.84 -48.45
N GLY A 119 12.61 44.34 -47.78
CA GLY A 119 13.72 45.15 -47.27
C GLY A 119 13.65 45.56 -45.79
N ASP A 120 12.67 45.05 -45.01
CA ASP A 120 12.59 45.28 -43.56
C ASP A 120 13.33 44.18 -42.79
N TYR A 121 14.65 44.31 -42.68
CA TYR A 121 15.50 43.22 -42.18
C TYR A 121 15.59 43.14 -40.66
N THR A 122 15.61 44.27 -39.95
CA THR A 122 15.99 44.28 -38.53
C THR A 122 14.92 43.70 -37.61
N MET A 123 13.64 43.96 -37.88
CA MET A 123 12.54 43.54 -37.00
C MET A 123 11.90 42.23 -37.49
N SER A 124 11.70 42.07 -38.80
CA SER A 124 11.13 40.85 -39.36
C SER A 124 12.05 39.63 -39.22
N LEU A 125 13.39 39.80 -39.23
CA LEU A 125 14.30 38.66 -39.04
C LEU A 125 14.25 38.10 -37.62
N LEU A 126 14.14 38.97 -36.60
CA LEU A 126 14.08 38.55 -35.20
C LEU A 126 12.73 37.86 -34.89
N SER A 127 11.62 38.42 -35.36
CA SER A 127 10.29 37.78 -35.27
C SER A 127 10.27 36.44 -36.02
N LEU A 128 10.83 36.37 -37.23
CA LEU A 128 10.89 35.16 -38.04
C LEU A 128 11.64 34.01 -37.34
N VAL A 129 12.74 34.29 -36.66
CA VAL A 129 13.50 33.28 -35.91
C VAL A 129 12.69 32.76 -34.72
N VAL A 130 12.10 33.65 -33.92
CA VAL A 130 11.36 33.29 -32.70
C VAL A 130 10.06 32.55 -33.06
N CYS A 131 9.26 33.11 -33.96
CA CYS A 131 8.00 32.53 -34.40
C CYS A 131 8.19 31.29 -35.27
N GLY A 132 9.23 31.24 -36.10
CA GLY A 132 9.61 30.07 -36.88
C GLY A 132 10.00 28.88 -35.99
N LEU A 133 10.81 29.12 -34.95
CA LEU A 133 11.16 28.08 -33.98
C LEU A 133 9.92 27.58 -33.22
N ALA A 134 9.08 28.50 -32.74
CA ALA A 134 7.82 28.15 -32.06
C ALA A 134 6.87 27.34 -32.95
N PHE A 135 6.77 27.70 -34.23
CA PHE A 135 5.98 26.98 -35.24
C PHE A 135 6.50 25.56 -35.45
N VAL A 136 7.81 25.38 -35.63
CA VAL A 136 8.44 24.06 -35.80
C VAL A 136 8.22 23.17 -34.57
N VAL A 137 8.40 23.71 -33.36
CA VAL A 137 8.15 22.99 -32.10
C VAL A 137 6.72 22.49 -32.01
N LEU A 138 5.73 23.33 -32.38
CA LEU A 138 4.31 22.93 -32.39
C LEU A 138 3.99 21.87 -33.44
N LEU A 139 4.64 21.90 -34.62
CA LEU A 139 4.46 20.85 -35.63
C LEU A 139 4.97 19.49 -35.13
N PHE A 140 6.13 19.45 -34.47
CA PHE A 140 6.65 18.23 -33.86
C PHE A 140 5.80 17.74 -32.67
N ALA A 141 5.19 18.65 -31.92
CA ALA A 141 4.28 18.33 -30.82
C ALA A 141 2.84 17.99 -31.27
N ARG A 142 2.54 17.88 -32.57
CA ARG A 142 1.18 17.62 -33.09
C ARG A 142 0.49 16.42 -32.43
N ARG A 143 1.24 15.35 -32.11
CA ARG A 143 0.70 14.13 -31.49
C ARG A 143 0.30 14.32 -30.02
N GLU A 144 0.80 15.37 -29.36
CA GLU A 144 0.48 15.71 -27.97
C GLU A 144 -0.87 16.43 -27.84
N PHE A 145 -1.41 16.95 -28.94
CA PHE A 145 -2.75 17.54 -29.01
C PHE A 145 -3.78 16.49 -29.46
N TYR A 146 -4.04 15.51 -28.60
CA TYR A 146 -4.90 14.37 -28.92
C TYR A 146 -6.38 14.55 -28.52
N ALA A 147 -6.72 15.54 -27.70
CA ALA A 147 -8.08 15.69 -27.17
C ALA A 147 -9.08 16.12 -28.25
N ASP A 148 -10.17 15.36 -28.38
CA ASP A 148 -11.20 15.59 -29.41
C ASP A 148 -12.22 16.66 -28.97
N SER A 149 -12.60 17.53 -29.92
CA SER A 149 -13.66 18.53 -29.76
C SER A 149 -14.94 18.02 -30.41
N ARG A 150 -16.06 17.98 -29.68
CA ARG A 150 -17.36 17.56 -30.23
C ARG A 150 -17.89 18.56 -31.27
N HIS A 151 -18.04 18.12 -32.52
CA HIS A 151 -18.45 18.94 -33.68
C HIS A 151 -19.80 19.66 -33.52
N GLY A 152 -20.78 19.07 -32.83
CA GLY A 152 -22.12 19.66 -32.67
C GLY A 152 -22.19 20.86 -31.72
N ALA A 153 -21.35 20.86 -30.68
CA ALA A 153 -21.28 21.93 -29.69
C ALA A 153 -20.58 23.19 -30.20
N VAL A 154 -19.58 23.00 -31.07
CA VAL A 154 -18.83 24.09 -31.71
C VAL A 154 -19.78 24.98 -32.51
N ARG A 155 -20.74 24.40 -33.26
CA ARG A 155 -21.72 25.18 -34.04
C ARG A 155 -22.59 26.09 -33.16
N ARG A 156 -23.06 25.60 -32.01
CA ARG A 156 -23.86 26.40 -31.06
C ARG A 156 -23.02 27.49 -30.40
N ALA A 157 -21.78 27.19 -30.01
CA ALA A 157 -20.88 28.17 -29.42
C ALA A 157 -20.52 29.28 -30.42
N VAL A 158 -20.27 28.94 -31.69
CA VAL A 158 -20.04 29.89 -32.77
C VAL A 158 -21.29 30.76 -33.00
N LEU A 159 -22.49 30.18 -33.01
CA LEU A 159 -23.72 30.95 -33.14
C LEU A 159 -23.91 31.93 -31.97
N VAL A 160 -23.71 31.48 -30.72
CA VAL A 160 -23.77 32.34 -29.52
C VAL A 160 -22.71 33.44 -29.59
N LEU A 161 -21.52 33.14 -30.08
CA LEU A 161 -20.45 34.13 -30.25
C LEU A 161 -20.83 35.18 -31.29
N LEU A 162 -21.30 34.78 -32.47
CA LEU A 162 -21.66 35.70 -33.55
C LEU A 162 -22.84 36.60 -33.16
N VAL A 163 -23.87 36.04 -32.55
CA VAL A 163 -25.02 36.81 -32.04
C VAL A 163 -24.59 37.73 -30.90
N GLY A 164 -23.81 37.22 -29.95
CA GLY A 164 -23.32 38.00 -28.81
C GLY A 164 -22.42 39.16 -29.23
N LEU A 165 -21.50 38.93 -30.16
CA LEU A 165 -20.66 39.98 -30.74
C LEU A 165 -21.47 40.98 -31.54
N GLY A 166 -22.44 40.54 -32.34
CA GLY A 166 -23.34 41.45 -33.08
C GLY A 166 -24.11 42.39 -32.16
N LEU A 167 -24.70 41.86 -31.08
CA LEU A 167 -25.39 42.66 -30.07
C LEU A 167 -24.43 43.60 -29.32
N ALA A 168 -23.24 43.12 -28.96
CA ALA A 168 -22.21 43.93 -28.30
C ALA A 168 -21.72 45.08 -29.18
N ILE A 169 -21.54 44.86 -30.49
CA ILE A 169 -21.14 45.88 -31.46
C ILE A 169 -22.26 46.92 -31.63
N LEU A 170 -23.53 46.49 -31.74
CA LEU A 170 -24.66 47.41 -31.85
C LEU A 170 -24.83 48.27 -30.59
N ALA A 171 -24.75 47.66 -29.39
CA ALA A 171 -24.80 48.38 -28.13
C ALA A 171 -23.60 49.34 -27.96
N GLY A 172 -22.39 48.88 -28.34
CA GLY A 172 -21.18 49.68 -28.35
C GLY A 172 -21.27 50.86 -29.32
N TRP A 173 -21.83 50.67 -30.51
CA TRP A 173 -22.07 51.73 -31.48
C TRP A 173 -23.06 52.78 -30.96
N GLY A 174 -24.16 52.35 -30.33
CA GLY A 174 -25.11 53.26 -29.68
C GLY A 174 -24.46 54.10 -28.56
N LEU A 175 -23.60 53.49 -27.73
CA LEU A 175 -22.84 54.22 -26.72
C LEU A 175 -21.83 55.20 -27.32
N VAL A 176 -21.15 54.82 -28.40
CA VAL A 176 -20.22 55.70 -29.12
C VAL A 176 -20.97 56.84 -29.81
N GLU A 177 -22.19 56.64 -30.27
CA GLU A 177 -23.01 57.72 -30.87
C GLU A 177 -23.41 58.75 -29.80
N LEU A 178 -23.78 58.30 -28.60
CA LEU A 178 -24.11 59.15 -27.45
C LEU A 178 -22.89 59.89 -26.87
N PHE A 179 -21.71 59.26 -26.89
CA PHE A 179 -20.48 59.78 -26.30
C PHE A 179 -19.30 59.76 -27.30
N HIS A 180 -19.48 60.40 -28.45
CA HIS A 180 -18.55 60.29 -29.60
C HIS A 180 -17.24 61.07 -29.47
N GLY A 181 -17.16 62.06 -28.56
CA GLY A 181 -15.97 62.91 -28.44
C GLY A 181 -15.59 63.55 -29.77
N THR A 182 -14.34 63.36 -30.21
CA THR A 182 -13.83 63.90 -31.49
C THR A 182 -13.98 62.94 -32.68
N LEU A 183 -14.63 61.78 -32.52
CA LEU A 183 -14.68 60.74 -33.56
C LEU A 183 -15.70 61.07 -34.68
N PRO A 184 -15.29 61.09 -35.98
CA PRO A 184 -16.18 61.39 -37.10
C PRO A 184 -17.29 60.35 -37.28
N ARG A 185 -18.51 60.79 -37.67
CA ARG A 185 -19.70 59.92 -37.82
C ARG A 185 -19.46 58.68 -38.68
N GLY A 186 -18.73 58.80 -39.79
CA GLY A 186 -18.43 57.68 -40.69
C GLY A 186 -17.57 56.57 -40.08
N GLN A 187 -16.86 56.84 -38.98
CA GLN A 187 -15.89 55.91 -38.38
C GLN A 187 -16.39 55.28 -37.07
N ARG A 188 -17.55 55.69 -36.54
CA ARG A 188 -18.03 55.30 -35.20
C ARG A 188 -18.37 53.83 -35.08
N LEU A 189 -19.03 53.25 -36.09
CA LEU A 189 -19.37 51.82 -36.10
C LEU A 189 -18.12 50.96 -36.23
N ALA A 190 -17.21 51.31 -37.15
CA ALA A 190 -15.96 50.59 -37.36
C ALA A 190 -15.07 50.63 -36.10
N TRP A 191 -15.02 51.78 -35.41
CA TRP A 191 -14.31 51.92 -34.16
C TRP A 191 -14.93 51.09 -33.03
N ALA A 192 -16.26 51.10 -32.90
CA ALA A 192 -16.96 50.29 -31.90
C ALA A 192 -16.75 48.78 -32.14
N ALA A 193 -16.80 48.35 -33.40
CA ALA A 193 -16.54 46.97 -33.80
C ALA A 193 -15.10 46.55 -33.47
N ASP A 194 -14.09 47.36 -33.79
CA ASP A 194 -12.69 47.11 -33.44
C ASP A 194 -12.52 46.91 -31.93
N ARG A 195 -13.09 47.80 -31.11
CA ARG A 195 -12.95 47.70 -29.65
C ARG A 195 -13.65 46.48 -29.04
N VAL A 196 -14.81 46.10 -29.55
CA VAL A 196 -15.52 44.88 -29.11
C VAL A 196 -14.78 43.61 -29.55
N LEU A 197 -14.13 43.61 -30.71
CA LEU A 197 -13.40 42.46 -31.27
C LEU A 197 -11.96 42.31 -30.75
N GLY A 198 -11.53 43.12 -29.78
CA GLY A 198 -10.22 43.00 -29.14
C GLY A 198 -9.22 44.09 -29.46
N GLY A 199 -9.58 45.07 -30.31
CA GLY A 199 -8.78 46.27 -30.59
C GLY A 199 -7.52 45.99 -31.42
N LEU A 200 -7.65 45.12 -32.44
CA LEU A 200 -6.54 44.66 -33.27
C LEU A 200 -6.15 45.65 -34.37
N VAL A 201 -6.98 46.67 -34.64
CA VAL A 201 -6.65 47.74 -35.59
C VAL A 201 -5.93 48.88 -34.87
N SER A 202 -4.84 49.36 -35.46
CA SER A 202 -4.01 50.42 -34.87
C SER A 202 -4.82 51.69 -34.61
N GLY A 203 -4.54 52.38 -33.50
CA GLY A 203 -5.24 53.62 -33.14
C GLY A 203 -4.98 54.81 -34.07
N GLY A 204 -4.11 54.65 -35.09
CA GLY A 204 -3.86 55.64 -36.14
C GLY A 204 -4.82 55.54 -37.34
N SER A 205 -5.68 54.52 -37.39
CA SER A 205 -6.66 54.30 -38.47
C SER A 205 -7.98 55.06 -38.27
N PHE A 206 -8.09 55.90 -37.22
CA PHE A 206 -9.31 56.63 -36.86
C PHE A 206 -8.99 58.08 -36.48
N ASP A 207 -9.72 59.04 -37.05
CA ASP A 207 -9.46 60.48 -36.97
C ASP A 207 -10.13 61.15 -35.75
N GLY A 208 -10.02 60.53 -34.58
CA GLY A 208 -10.62 61.03 -33.34
C GLY A 208 -10.70 59.96 -32.25
N ARG A 209 -11.08 60.34 -31.02
CA ARG A 209 -11.17 59.40 -29.89
C ARG A 209 -12.38 59.70 -28.99
N PRO A 210 -13.25 58.73 -28.71
CA PRO A 210 -14.29 58.87 -27.68
C PRO A 210 -13.68 58.81 -26.26
N PRO A 211 -14.46 59.09 -25.20
CA PRO A 211 -14.01 59.04 -23.80
C PRO A 211 -13.38 57.70 -23.43
N ARG A 212 -12.30 57.75 -22.61
CA ARG A 212 -11.52 56.57 -22.21
C ARG A 212 -12.35 55.47 -21.53
N ALA A 213 -13.42 55.84 -20.83
CA ALA A 213 -14.32 54.88 -20.19
C ALA A 213 -14.98 53.91 -21.19
N LEU A 214 -15.27 54.37 -22.43
CA LEU A 214 -15.85 53.52 -23.46
C LEU A 214 -14.90 52.41 -23.94
N PHE A 215 -13.59 52.62 -23.86
CA PHE A 215 -12.61 51.59 -24.23
C PHE A 215 -12.74 50.35 -23.35
N PHE A 216 -12.92 50.56 -22.04
CA PHE A 216 -13.09 49.48 -21.08
C PHE A 216 -14.46 48.80 -21.24
N LEU A 217 -15.53 49.59 -21.40
CA LEU A 217 -16.90 49.07 -21.52
C LEU A 217 -17.12 48.23 -22.79
N LEU A 218 -16.63 48.69 -23.95
CA LEU A 218 -16.76 47.93 -25.19
C LEU A 218 -15.89 46.65 -25.17
N GLY A 219 -14.70 46.72 -24.57
CA GLY A 219 -13.87 45.54 -24.31
C GLY A 219 -14.54 44.55 -23.36
N LEU A 220 -15.28 45.03 -22.35
CA LEU A 220 -16.08 44.20 -21.45
C LEU A 220 -17.25 43.52 -22.19
N PHE A 221 -17.93 44.20 -23.12
CA PHE A 221 -18.99 43.59 -23.91
C PHE A 221 -18.47 42.45 -24.80
N GLY A 222 -17.33 42.65 -25.46
CA GLY A 222 -16.66 41.59 -26.21
C GLY A 222 -16.23 40.42 -25.33
N ALA A 223 -15.68 40.71 -24.14
CA ALA A 223 -15.32 39.71 -23.15
C ALA A 223 -16.53 38.87 -22.70
N LEU A 224 -17.67 39.50 -22.42
CA LEU A 224 -18.91 38.82 -22.04
C LEU A 224 -19.45 37.93 -23.18
N ALA A 225 -19.37 38.38 -24.44
CA ALA A 225 -19.75 37.56 -25.59
C ALA A 225 -18.87 36.31 -25.73
N LEU A 226 -17.54 36.47 -25.57
CA LEU A 226 -16.58 35.36 -25.58
C LEU A 226 -16.78 34.40 -24.40
N LEU A 227 -17.00 34.91 -23.19
CA LEU A 227 -17.27 34.10 -22.00
C LEU A 227 -18.58 33.31 -22.14
N ASN A 228 -19.64 33.90 -22.72
CA ASN A 228 -20.90 33.20 -22.98
C ASN A 228 -20.76 32.12 -24.05
N ALA A 229 -20.00 32.39 -25.12
CA ALA A 229 -19.69 31.39 -26.14
C ALA A 229 -18.88 30.22 -25.56
N ALA A 230 -17.86 30.53 -24.75
CA ALA A 230 -17.07 29.54 -24.03
C ALA A 230 -17.93 28.74 -23.05
N ALA A 231 -18.76 29.40 -22.24
CA ALA A 231 -19.68 28.73 -21.33
C ALA A 231 -20.64 27.79 -22.09
N THR A 232 -21.12 28.19 -23.27
CA THR A 232 -21.95 27.34 -24.13
C THR A 232 -21.17 26.12 -24.65
N LEU A 233 -19.91 26.33 -25.05
CA LEU A 233 -19.02 25.26 -25.48
C LEU A 233 -18.75 24.26 -24.35
N PHE A 234 -18.42 24.72 -23.14
CA PHE A 234 -18.12 23.87 -22.00
C PHE A 234 -19.36 23.21 -21.38
N ARG A 235 -20.52 23.88 -21.39
CA ARG A 235 -21.79 23.32 -20.89
C ARG A 235 -22.25 22.09 -21.69
N SER A 236 -21.85 22.00 -22.96
CA SER A 236 -22.09 20.84 -23.82
C SER A 236 -21.09 19.67 -23.62
N GLN A 237 -19.99 19.94 -22.91
CA GLN A 237 -18.96 18.94 -22.55
C GLN A 237 -19.26 18.25 -21.22
N ARG A 238 -20.25 18.73 -20.44
CA ARG A 238 -20.81 17.96 -19.32
C ARG A 238 -21.47 16.71 -19.89
N MET A 239 -20.75 15.61 -19.86
CA MET A 239 -21.38 14.29 -19.92
C MET A 239 -22.15 14.12 -18.62
N GLU A 240 -23.43 13.75 -18.71
CA GLU A 240 -24.13 13.22 -17.56
C GLU A 240 -23.43 11.88 -17.27
N ALA A 241 -22.58 11.86 -16.24
CA ALA A 241 -21.95 10.64 -15.77
C ALA A 241 -23.07 9.84 -15.10
N ALA A 242 -23.61 8.86 -15.81
CA ALA A 242 -24.65 8.01 -15.27
C ALA A 242 -24.42 6.57 -15.72
N LEU A 243 -24.70 5.63 -14.84
CA LEU A 243 -24.70 4.20 -15.16
C LEU A 243 -25.81 3.93 -16.19
N HIS A 244 -25.54 3.06 -17.16
CA HIS A 244 -26.46 2.74 -18.24
C HIS A 244 -26.60 1.22 -18.43
N GLY A 245 -27.76 0.76 -18.91
CA GLY A 245 -27.99 -0.65 -19.25
C GLY A 245 -27.80 -1.60 -18.06
N ASP A 246 -26.96 -2.61 -18.24
CA ASP A 246 -26.62 -3.65 -17.25
C ASP A 246 -25.38 -3.30 -16.39
N GLU A 247 -24.83 -2.08 -16.50
CA GLU A 247 -23.60 -1.66 -15.80
C GLU A 247 -23.74 -1.70 -14.27
N GLU A 248 -24.84 -1.22 -13.70
CA GLU A 248 -25.10 -1.30 -12.24
C GLU A 248 -25.17 -2.76 -11.78
N ALA A 249 -25.82 -3.64 -12.55
CA ALA A 249 -25.92 -5.06 -12.24
C ALA A 249 -24.54 -5.74 -12.28
N ARG A 250 -23.67 -5.38 -13.22
CA ARG A 250 -22.27 -5.86 -13.29
C ARG A 250 -21.44 -5.40 -12.10
N ILE A 251 -21.53 -4.13 -11.71
CA ILE A 251 -20.84 -3.61 -10.52
C ILE A 251 -21.31 -4.36 -9.27
N ARG A 252 -22.62 -4.57 -9.11
CA ARG A 252 -23.19 -5.35 -8.00
C ARG A 252 -22.71 -6.81 -8.00
N ALA A 253 -22.59 -7.43 -9.17
CA ALA A 253 -22.04 -8.79 -9.28
C ALA A 253 -20.57 -8.84 -8.84
N LEU A 254 -19.76 -7.86 -9.24
CA LEU A 254 -18.37 -7.72 -8.79
C LEU A 254 -18.28 -7.45 -7.28
N LEU A 255 -19.14 -6.60 -6.72
CA LEU A 255 -19.18 -6.31 -5.28
C LEU A 255 -19.62 -7.53 -4.46
N LYS A 256 -20.59 -8.31 -4.94
CA LYS A 256 -21.01 -9.56 -4.29
C LYS A 256 -19.84 -10.55 -4.19
N ARG A 257 -18.93 -10.54 -5.17
CA ARG A 257 -17.80 -11.47 -5.26
C ARG A 257 -16.51 -10.97 -4.61
N TYR A 258 -16.20 -9.68 -4.74
CA TYR A 258 -14.93 -9.07 -4.35
C TYR A 258 -15.08 -7.87 -3.40
N GLY A 259 -16.30 -7.48 -3.03
CA GLY A 259 -16.58 -6.28 -2.25
C GLY A 259 -16.23 -6.35 -0.77
N ALA A 260 -15.69 -7.47 -0.27
CA ALA A 260 -15.26 -7.60 1.13
C ALA A 260 -14.00 -6.77 1.46
N HIS A 261 -13.28 -6.31 0.44
CA HIS A 261 -11.96 -5.67 0.61
C HIS A 261 -12.00 -4.15 0.79
N ASP A 262 -13.08 -3.47 0.40
CA ASP A 262 -13.21 -2.02 0.54
C ASP A 262 -14.61 -1.66 1.06
N SER A 263 -14.65 -1.05 2.24
CA SER A 263 -15.87 -0.56 2.90
C SER A 263 -16.60 0.51 2.11
N LEU A 264 -15.90 1.24 1.22
CA LEU A 264 -16.50 2.25 0.36
C LEU A 264 -16.92 1.69 -1.01
N GLY A 265 -16.68 0.40 -1.27
CA GLY A 265 -16.91 -0.23 -2.58
C GLY A 265 -18.37 -0.16 -3.03
N TYR A 266 -19.33 -0.27 -2.11
CA TYR A 266 -20.76 -0.23 -2.47
C TYR A 266 -21.20 1.12 -3.04
N PHE A 267 -20.54 2.23 -2.67
CA PHE A 267 -20.83 3.56 -3.23
C PHE A 267 -20.44 3.69 -4.71
N ALA A 268 -19.76 2.70 -5.30
CA ALA A 268 -19.55 2.61 -6.74
C ALA A 268 -20.87 2.42 -7.53
N THR A 269 -21.95 1.94 -6.89
CA THR A 269 -23.26 1.74 -7.55
C THR A 269 -24.08 3.03 -7.71
N ARG A 270 -23.56 4.19 -7.28
CA ARG A 270 -24.26 5.47 -7.45
C ARG A 270 -24.55 5.74 -8.93
N ARG A 271 -25.79 6.14 -9.23
CA ARG A 271 -26.26 6.39 -10.61
C ARG A 271 -25.78 7.70 -11.21
N ASP A 272 -25.14 8.58 -10.43
CA ASP A 272 -24.47 9.79 -10.91
C ASP A 272 -22.97 9.56 -11.21
N LYS A 273 -22.53 8.30 -11.25
CA LYS A 273 -21.21 7.87 -11.69
C LYS A 273 -21.31 7.20 -13.06
N ALA A 274 -20.28 7.39 -13.87
CA ALA A 274 -19.99 6.58 -15.04
C ALA A 274 -18.99 5.46 -14.65
N VAL A 275 -18.88 4.43 -15.48
CA VAL A 275 -17.99 3.30 -15.23
C VAL A 275 -17.14 2.98 -16.45
N VAL A 276 -15.90 2.55 -16.20
CA VAL A 276 -15.04 1.91 -17.21
C VAL A 276 -14.63 0.54 -16.68
N PHE A 277 -14.97 -0.51 -17.44
CA PHE A 277 -14.55 -1.87 -17.14
C PHE A 277 -13.17 -2.17 -17.71
N SER A 278 -12.45 -3.08 -17.05
CA SER A 278 -11.30 -3.77 -17.67
C SER A 278 -11.77 -4.52 -18.93
N PRO A 279 -10.89 -4.76 -19.91
CA PRO A 279 -11.23 -5.56 -21.10
C PRO A 279 -11.78 -6.96 -20.77
N SER A 280 -11.38 -7.52 -19.61
CA SER A 280 -11.86 -8.82 -19.13
C SER A 280 -13.24 -8.79 -18.46
N GLY A 281 -13.78 -7.60 -18.14
CA GLY A 281 -14.99 -7.43 -17.34
C GLY A 281 -14.85 -7.75 -15.84
N LYS A 282 -13.67 -8.23 -15.37
CA LYS A 282 -13.47 -8.67 -13.97
C LYS A 282 -13.18 -7.56 -12.96
N ALA A 283 -12.89 -6.35 -13.44
CA ALA A 283 -12.72 -5.16 -12.60
C ALA A 283 -13.26 -3.91 -13.31
N ALA A 284 -13.57 -2.87 -12.55
CA ALA A 284 -14.11 -1.61 -13.03
C ALA A 284 -13.67 -0.41 -12.19
N VAL A 285 -13.57 0.77 -12.81
CA VAL A 285 -13.36 2.05 -12.13
C VAL A 285 -14.58 2.93 -12.37
N THR A 286 -15.24 3.34 -11.29
CA THR A 286 -16.36 4.28 -11.33
C THR A 286 -15.90 5.69 -11.08
N TYR A 287 -16.38 6.65 -11.87
CA TYR A 287 -15.91 8.03 -11.85
C TYR A 287 -17.01 9.03 -12.20
N ARG A 288 -16.79 10.30 -11.86
CA ARG A 288 -17.60 11.44 -12.28
C ARG A 288 -16.68 12.55 -12.78
N VAL A 289 -17.18 13.39 -13.68
CA VAL A 289 -16.38 14.50 -14.23
C VAL A 289 -16.85 15.82 -13.65
N GLU A 290 -16.00 16.46 -12.85
CA GLU A 290 -16.27 17.78 -12.26
C GLU A 290 -15.13 18.75 -12.56
N ALA A 291 -15.46 19.96 -13.00
CA ALA A 291 -14.48 21.01 -13.34
C ALA A 291 -13.31 20.55 -14.24
N GLY A 292 -13.55 19.59 -15.16
CA GLY A 292 -12.53 19.03 -16.05
C GLY A 292 -11.62 17.96 -15.41
N VAL A 293 -11.95 17.51 -14.21
CA VAL A 293 -11.29 16.42 -13.49
C VAL A 293 -12.16 15.17 -13.61
N CYS A 294 -11.58 14.07 -14.09
CA CYS A 294 -12.17 12.74 -14.06
C CYS A 294 -11.87 12.15 -12.68
N LEU A 295 -12.82 12.30 -11.76
CA LEU A 295 -12.66 11.94 -10.35
C LEU A 295 -13.26 10.55 -10.09
N ALA A 296 -12.40 9.57 -9.82
CA ALA A 296 -12.80 8.26 -9.33
C ALA A 296 -12.99 8.29 -7.80
N SER A 297 -13.79 7.37 -7.26
CA SER A 297 -14.06 7.24 -5.82
C SER A 297 -13.72 5.84 -5.34
N GLY A 298 -12.97 5.73 -4.24
CA GLY A 298 -12.60 4.45 -3.64
C GLY A 298 -11.65 3.62 -4.51
N ASP A 299 -11.61 2.32 -4.23
CA ASP A 299 -10.80 1.37 -4.98
C ASP A 299 -11.47 0.95 -6.30
N PRO A 300 -10.71 0.41 -7.27
CA PRO A 300 -11.31 -0.31 -8.39
C PRO A 300 -12.16 -1.48 -7.86
N VAL A 301 -13.38 -1.63 -8.40
CA VAL A 301 -14.31 -2.70 -8.01
C VAL A 301 -13.99 -3.96 -8.80
N GLY A 302 -13.72 -5.07 -8.11
CA GLY A 302 -13.52 -6.39 -8.74
C GLY A 302 -12.17 -7.02 -8.44
N ASP A 303 -11.75 -7.95 -9.29
CA ASP A 303 -10.53 -8.76 -9.13
C ASP A 303 -9.25 -7.90 -9.18
N ARG A 304 -8.41 -8.03 -8.15
CA ARG A 304 -7.15 -7.27 -8.00
C ARG A 304 -6.18 -7.52 -9.16
N GLU A 305 -6.16 -8.72 -9.74
CA GLU A 305 -5.33 -9.01 -10.91
C GLU A 305 -5.76 -8.19 -12.14
N ALA A 306 -7.04 -7.83 -12.23
CA ALA A 306 -7.60 -7.03 -13.32
C ALA A 306 -7.56 -5.52 -13.06
N TRP A 307 -7.20 -5.06 -11.85
CA TRP A 307 -7.11 -3.64 -11.51
C TRP A 307 -6.19 -2.84 -12.43
N PRO A 308 -4.95 -3.27 -12.76
CA PRO A 308 -4.07 -2.52 -13.65
C PRO A 308 -4.71 -2.24 -15.02
N HIS A 309 -5.49 -3.20 -15.54
CA HIS A 309 -6.18 -3.07 -16.81
C HIS A 309 -7.39 -2.13 -16.73
N ALA A 310 -8.16 -2.17 -15.63
CA ALA A 310 -9.26 -1.23 -15.41
C ALA A 310 -8.75 0.21 -15.25
N ILE A 311 -7.68 0.42 -14.47
CA ILE A 311 -7.05 1.72 -14.26
C ILE A 311 -6.51 2.27 -15.59
N ALA A 312 -5.83 1.44 -16.39
CA ALA A 312 -5.32 1.84 -17.69
C ALA A 312 -6.44 2.26 -18.66
N ALA A 313 -7.55 1.51 -18.70
CA ALA A 313 -8.71 1.84 -19.53
C ALA A 313 -9.37 3.17 -19.09
N TRP A 314 -9.49 3.40 -17.78
CA TRP A 314 -10.02 4.64 -17.22
C TRP A 314 -9.10 5.85 -17.51
N GLN A 315 -7.79 5.70 -17.32
CA GLN A 315 -6.82 6.75 -17.68
C GLN A 315 -6.87 7.05 -19.18
N ASP A 316 -7.03 6.04 -20.04
CA ASP A 316 -7.18 6.26 -21.48
C ASP A 316 -8.45 7.06 -21.80
N THR A 317 -9.55 6.77 -21.10
CA THR A 317 -10.82 7.50 -21.21
C THR A 317 -10.66 8.97 -20.80
N ALA A 318 -9.96 9.23 -19.69
CA ALA A 318 -9.63 10.57 -19.23
C ALA A 318 -8.75 11.31 -20.27
N ARG A 319 -7.73 10.65 -20.83
CA ARG A 319 -6.87 11.22 -21.88
C ARG A 319 -7.66 11.60 -23.14
N ARG A 320 -8.51 10.71 -23.68
CA ARG A 320 -9.29 10.98 -24.91
C ARG A 320 -10.15 12.25 -24.80
N HIS A 321 -10.67 12.52 -23.61
CA HIS A 321 -11.52 13.68 -23.34
C HIS A 321 -10.77 14.90 -22.80
N GLY A 322 -9.45 14.80 -22.60
CA GLY A 322 -8.63 15.87 -22.02
C GLY A 322 -8.95 16.17 -20.55
N TRP A 323 -9.42 15.18 -19.80
CA TRP A 323 -9.70 15.31 -18.37
C TRP A 323 -8.48 14.96 -17.52
N THR A 324 -8.33 15.66 -16.39
CA THR A 324 -7.31 15.35 -15.39
C THR A 324 -7.76 14.15 -14.54
N PRO A 325 -7.03 13.02 -14.50
CA PRO A 325 -7.39 11.90 -13.65
C PRO A 325 -7.08 12.19 -12.18
N ALA A 326 -8.01 11.87 -11.29
CA ALA A 326 -7.82 11.90 -9.84
C ALA A 326 -8.69 10.83 -9.17
N VAL A 327 -8.29 10.39 -7.99
CA VAL A 327 -9.03 9.40 -7.19
C VAL A 327 -9.17 9.91 -5.76
N MET A 328 -10.35 9.82 -5.19
CA MET A 328 -10.61 10.21 -3.81
C MET A 328 -11.02 9.01 -2.97
N GLY A 329 -10.47 8.90 -1.76
CA GLY A 329 -10.89 7.90 -0.78
C GLY A 329 -10.39 6.48 -1.08
N ALA A 330 -9.32 6.34 -1.86
CA ALA A 330 -8.70 5.04 -2.12
C ALA A 330 -8.15 4.46 -0.81
N SER A 331 -8.29 3.15 -0.62
CA SER A 331 -7.57 2.42 0.42
C SER A 331 -6.06 2.43 0.14
N GLU A 332 -5.25 1.95 1.07
CA GLU A 332 -3.81 1.78 0.83
C GLU A 332 -3.52 0.83 -0.36
N ASP A 333 -4.29 -0.24 -0.50
CA ASP A 333 -4.17 -1.19 -1.62
C ASP A 333 -4.55 -0.53 -2.94
N GLY A 334 -5.66 0.21 -2.97
CA GLY A 334 -6.09 0.96 -4.16
C GLY A 334 -5.11 2.06 -4.54
N ALA A 335 -4.65 2.85 -3.56
CA ALA A 335 -3.65 3.90 -3.75
C ALA A 335 -2.36 3.34 -4.31
N THR A 336 -1.91 2.17 -3.84
CA THR A 336 -0.76 1.46 -4.38
C THR A 336 -0.96 1.07 -5.85
N ALA A 337 -2.16 0.58 -6.21
CA ALA A 337 -2.46 0.24 -7.60
C ALA A 337 -2.50 1.47 -8.52
N PHE A 338 -3.10 2.58 -8.06
CA PHE A 338 -3.10 3.85 -8.77
C PHE A 338 -1.69 4.46 -8.89
N ALA A 339 -0.85 4.32 -7.87
CA ALA A 339 0.53 4.79 -7.87
C ALA A 339 1.40 4.02 -8.88
N ARG A 340 1.25 2.69 -8.95
CA ARG A 340 1.90 1.86 -9.98
C ARG A 340 1.48 2.26 -11.40
N ALA A 341 0.27 2.81 -11.56
CA ALA A 341 -0.22 3.36 -12.82
C ALA A 341 0.19 4.82 -13.08
N GLY A 342 1.09 5.40 -12.26
CA GLY A 342 1.70 6.71 -12.49
C GLY A 342 0.98 7.90 -11.85
N LEU A 343 0.09 7.68 -10.88
CA LEU A 343 -0.51 8.75 -10.08
C LEU A 343 0.31 8.99 -8.78
N GLY A 344 0.44 10.23 -8.32
CA GLY A 344 0.90 10.51 -6.96
C GLY A 344 -0.20 10.19 -5.95
N ALA A 345 0.17 9.84 -4.71
CA ALA A 345 -0.77 9.58 -3.62
C ALA A 345 -0.46 10.50 -2.42
N LEU A 346 -1.50 11.09 -1.84
CA LEU A 346 -1.45 11.92 -0.64
C LEU A 346 -2.47 11.37 0.36
N GLN A 347 -2.09 11.18 1.62
CA GLN A 347 -3.07 10.79 2.64
C GLN A 347 -4.11 11.91 2.80
N LEU A 348 -5.38 11.54 2.62
CA LEU A 348 -6.52 12.44 2.67
C LEU A 348 -7.15 12.46 4.07
N GLY A 349 -7.20 11.31 4.74
CA GLY A 349 -7.81 11.15 6.06
C GLY A 349 -7.84 9.69 6.48
N ASP A 350 -8.60 9.39 7.53
CA ASP A 350 -8.69 8.03 8.08
C ASP A 350 -10.15 7.60 8.28
N GLU A 351 -10.45 6.37 7.93
CA GLU A 351 -11.74 5.73 8.13
C GLU A 351 -11.88 5.12 9.52
N ALA A 352 -13.02 5.37 10.17
CA ALA A 352 -13.35 4.83 11.47
C ALA A 352 -14.11 3.50 11.31
N ILE A 353 -13.48 2.38 11.66
CA ILE A 353 -14.08 1.05 11.61
C ILE A 353 -14.26 0.49 13.01
N LEU A 354 -15.48 0.18 13.39
CA LEU A 354 -15.79 -0.56 14.61
C LEU A 354 -15.64 -2.05 14.36
N ASP A 355 -14.78 -2.69 15.15
CA ASP A 355 -14.68 -4.14 15.21
C ASP A 355 -15.61 -4.67 16.30
N ILE A 356 -16.67 -5.38 15.89
CA ILE A 356 -17.77 -5.78 16.77
C ILE A 356 -17.33 -6.74 17.89
N PRO A 357 -16.43 -7.73 17.64
CA PRO A 357 -15.89 -8.56 18.71
C PRO A 357 -15.18 -7.78 19.83
N SER A 358 -14.55 -6.64 19.52
CA SER A 358 -13.84 -5.80 20.50
C SER A 358 -14.69 -4.66 21.09
N PHE A 359 -15.90 -4.42 20.56
CA PHE A 359 -16.75 -3.32 21.02
C PHE A 359 -17.43 -3.64 22.35
N ASP A 360 -16.98 -2.99 23.43
CA ASP A 360 -17.65 -3.04 24.74
C ASP A 360 -18.07 -1.64 25.23
N LEU A 361 -19.39 -1.41 25.31
CA LEU A 361 -19.95 -0.18 25.88
C LEU A 361 -19.73 -0.08 27.41
N GLY A 362 -19.53 -1.21 28.08
CA GLY A 362 -19.31 -1.33 29.53
C GLY A 362 -17.94 -0.80 29.99
N GLY A 363 -16.93 -0.84 29.11
CA GLY A 363 -15.54 -0.48 29.39
C GLY A 363 -15.35 0.89 30.07
N ARG A 364 -14.27 0.99 30.86
CA ARG A 364 -13.94 2.18 31.69
C ARG A 364 -13.93 3.46 30.86
N ASP A 365 -13.36 3.39 29.67
CA ASP A 365 -13.13 4.55 28.82
C ASP A 365 -14.34 4.93 27.93
N MET A 366 -15.34 4.06 27.86
CA MET A 366 -16.62 4.33 27.18
C MET A 366 -17.60 5.11 28.07
N ARG A 367 -17.15 5.62 29.23
CA ARG A 367 -18.01 6.31 30.22
C ARG A 367 -18.87 7.42 29.60
N VAL A 368 -18.28 8.28 28.76
CA VAL A 368 -18.99 9.41 28.15
C VAL A 368 -20.07 8.91 27.19
N THR A 369 -19.73 7.98 26.30
CA THR A 369 -20.65 7.35 25.35
C THR A 369 -21.77 6.61 26.10
N ARG A 370 -21.43 5.79 27.11
CA ARG A 370 -22.40 5.08 27.96
C ARG A 370 -23.36 6.02 28.69
N GLN A 371 -22.87 7.16 29.18
CA GLN A 371 -23.74 8.18 29.81
C GLN A 371 -24.71 8.81 28.81
N ALA A 372 -24.29 9.04 27.56
CA ALA A 372 -25.15 9.53 26.49
C ALA A 372 -26.22 8.48 26.12
N VAL A 373 -25.83 7.22 25.91
CA VAL A 373 -26.73 6.09 25.64
C VAL A 373 -27.76 5.92 26.76
N ASN A 374 -27.33 5.90 28.01
CA ASN A 374 -28.22 5.74 29.17
C ASN A 374 -29.14 6.94 29.39
N ARG A 375 -28.81 8.12 28.87
CA ARG A 375 -29.69 9.29 28.92
C ARG A 375 -30.87 9.12 27.98
N VAL A 376 -30.61 8.64 26.76
CA VAL A 376 -31.65 8.37 25.77
C VAL A 376 -32.52 7.19 26.20
N ARG A 377 -31.93 6.10 26.73
CA ARG A 377 -32.71 4.97 27.28
C ARG A 377 -33.71 5.39 28.36
N ARG A 378 -33.36 6.38 29.19
CA ARG A 378 -34.25 6.90 30.25
C ARG A 378 -35.46 7.68 29.73
N THR A 379 -35.46 8.12 28.47
CA THR A 379 -36.63 8.78 27.87
C THR A 379 -37.65 7.78 27.32
N GLY A 380 -37.42 6.47 27.48
CA GLY A 380 -38.28 5.43 26.90
C GLY A 380 -38.07 5.18 25.41
N ALA A 381 -37.07 5.82 24.78
CA ALA A 381 -36.77 5.62 23.38
C ALA A 381 -36.29 4.19 23.09
N THR A 382 -36.76 3.62 21.98
CA THR A 382 -36.40 2.25 21.53
C THR A 382 -35.77 2.30 20.15
N CYS A 383 -34.91 1.32 19.84
CA CYS A 383 -34.25 1.22 18.55
C CYS A 383 -34.72 -0.02 17.77
N ARG A 384 -34.96 0.15 16.48
CA ARG A 384 -35.33 -0.92 15.54
C ARG A 384 -34.23 -1.05 14.50
N VAL A 385 -33.79 -2.28 14.22
CA VAL A 385 -32.76 -2.58 13.22
C VAL A 385 -33.35 -3.55 12.21
N ARG A 386 -33.56 -3.12 10.96
CA ARG A 386 -34.24 -3.88 9.91
C ARG A 386 -33.51 -3.73 8.57
N ARG A 387 -33.57 -4.73 7.70
CA ARG A 387 -33.15 -4.55 6.30
C ARG A 387 -34.19 -3.73 5.54
N HIS A 388 -33.78 -2.96 4.54
CA HIS A 388 -34.69 -2.19 3.69
C HIS A 388 -35.78 -3.08 3.07
N SER A 389 -35.44 -4.32 2.68
CA SER A 389 -36.39 -5.29 2.13
C SER A 389 -37.47 -5.77 3.10
N ALA A 390 -37.34 -5.47 4.39
CA ALA A 390 -38.31 -5.86 5.42
C ALA A 390 -39.35 -4.77 5.72
N LEU A 391 -39.21 -3.57 5.13
CA LEU A 391 -40.17 -2.48 5.27
C LEU A 391 -41.22 -2.58 4.16
N THR A 392 -42.48 -2.23 4.47
CA THR A 392 -43.48 -2.03 3.42
C THR A 392 -43.18 -0.75 2.62
N PRO A 393 -43.71 -0.61 1.39
CA PRO A 393 -43.55 0.62 0.61
C PRO A 393 -44.00 1.88 1.36
N GLU A 394 -45.08 1.79 2.14
CA GLU A 394 -45.62 2.89 2.94
C GLU A 394 -44.69 3.26 4.11
N GLU A 395 -44.14 2.26 4.80
CA GLU A 395 -43.15 2.50 5.87
C GLU A 395 -41.87 3.15 5.30
N MET A 396 -41.41 2.70 4.13
CA MET A 396 -40.23 3.28 3.49
C MET A 396 -40.47 4.71 3.03
N GLU A 397 -41.66 5.01 2.49
CA GLU A 397 -42.06 6.37 2.11
C GLU A 397 -42.05 7.31 3.31
N GLU A 398 -42.58 6.88 4.47
CA GLU A 398 -42.52 7.67 5.70
C GLU A 398 -41.07 7.93 6.15
N VAL A 399 -40.19 6.92 6.09
CA VAL A 399 -38.77 7.07 6.44
C VAL A 399 -38.07 8.07 5.51
N VAL A 400 -38.34 8.01 4.21
CA VAL A 400 -37.79 8.94 3.21
C VAL A 400 -38.29 10.36 3.47
N ASP A 401 -39.60 10.55 3.68
CA ASP A 401 -40.17 11.87 3.98
C ASP A 401 -39.57 12.50 5.23
N ARG A 402 -39.32 11.69 6.27
CA ARG A 402 -38.66 12.15 7.51
C ARG A 402 -37.19 12.48 7.28
N ALA A 403 -36.46 11.64 6.55
CA ALA A 403 -35.06 11.89 6.19
C ALA A 403 -34.90 13.20 5.41
N ASP A 404 -35.84 13.47 4.50
CA ASP A 404 -35.92 14.66 3.67
C ASP A 404 -36.29 15.92 4.47
N ALA A 405 -37.25 15.81 5.39
CA ALA A 405 -37.66 16.91 6.26
C ALA A 405 -36.55 17.34 7.24
N TRP A 406 -35.69 16.41 7.67
CA TRP A 406 -34.54 16.68 8.54
C TRP A 406 -33.27 17.08 7.78
N ARG A 407 -33.35 17.28 6.46
CA ARG A 407 -32.20 17.64 5.63
C ARG A 407 -31.85 19.13 5.78
N ASP A 408 -30.61 19.43 6.16
CA ASP A 408 -30.12 20.81 6.34
C ASP A 408 -29.63 21.49 5.03
N THR A 409 -29.43 20.75 3.92
CA THR A 409 -28.95 21.26 2.61
C THR A 409 -29.73 20.70 1.41
N GLU A 410 -29.83 21.43 0.28
CA GLU A 410 -30.57 20.98 -0.92
C GLU A 410 -29.98 19.72 -1.60
N THR A 411 -28.69 19.43 -1.43
CA THR A 411 -28.00 18.24 -2.00
C THR A 411 -27.36 17.42 -0.87
N GLU A 412 -27.37 16.10 -1.00
CA GLU A 412 -26.63 15.23 -0.08
C GLU A 412 -25.12 15.41 -0.26
N ARG A 413 -24.41 15.53 0.87
CA ARG A 413 -22.94 15.58 0.91
C ARG A 413 -22.42 14.14 0.84
N GLY A 414 -21.39 13.86 0.05
CA GLY A 414 -20.77 12.52 0.01
C GLY A 414 -20.65 11.89 -1.38
N PHE A 415 -19.71 12.32 -2.24
CA PHE A 415 -19.46 11.62 -3.52
C PHE A 415 -18.84 10.23 -3.32
N SER A 416 -18.02 10.12 -2.27
CA SER A 416 -17.33 8.89 -1.87
C SER A 416 -18.03 8.09 -0.78
N MET A 417 -19.06 8.65 -0.12
CA MET A 417 -19.58 8.14 1.17
C MET A 417 -21.11 8.15 1.34
N ALA A 418 -21.88 8.49 0.30
CA ALA A 418 -23.34 8.45 0.35
C ALA A 418 -23.89 7.85 -0.95
N LEU A 419 -25.05 7.20 -0.94
CA LEU A 419 -25.74 6.68 -2.13
C LEU A 419 -26.70 7.69 -2.75
N ASP A 420 -27.26 8.60 -1.96
CA ASP A 420 -28.22 9.64 -2.40
C ASP A 420 -29.47 9.05 -3.09
N ARG A 421 -29.96 7.91 -2.58
CA ARG A 421 -31.17 7.21 -3.06
C ARG A 421 -31.82 6.28 -2.02
N LEU A 422 -32.04 6.77 -0.80
CA LEU A 422 -32.74 6.00 0.24
C LEU A 422 -34.10 5.49 -0.29
N GLY A 423 -34.39 4.20 -0.03
CA GLY A 423 -35.65 3.57 -0.45
C GLY A 423 -35.66 2.94 -1.85
N ASP A 424 -34.53 2.94 -2.57
CA ASP A 424 -34.44 2.22 -3.85
C ASP A 424 -34.63 0.69 -3.65
N PRO A 425 -35.56 0.04 -4.39
CA PRO A 425 -35.81 -1.40 -4.25
C PRO A 425 -34.58 -2.28 -4.54
N ALA A 426 -33.61 -1.81 -5.33
CA ALA A 426 -32.38 -2.53 -5.61
C ALA A 426 -31.40 -2.57 -4.41
N ASP A 427 -31.66 -1.75 -3.39
CA ASP A 427 -30.84 -1.63 -2.17
C ASP A 427 -31.52 -2.29 -0.96
N GLY A 428 -32.31 -3.35 -1.20
CA GLY A 428 -33.02 -4.11 -0.18
C GLY A 428 -32.13 -4.71 0.93
N ASP A 429 -30.86 -5.00 0.62
CA ASP A 429 -29.89 -5.53 1.58
C ASP A 429 -29.31 -4.46 2.53
N CYS A 430 -29.53 -3.17 2.28
CA CYS A 430 -29.12 -2.10 3.19
C CYS A 430 -29.83 -2.22 4.54
N LEU A 431 -29.14 -1.80 5.60
CA LEU A 431 -29.63 -1.88 6.98
C LEU A 431 -30.10 -0.51 7.44
N LEU A 432 -31.36 -0.43 7.87
CA LEU A 432 -31.96 0.75 8.48
C LEU A 432 -32.00 0.58 10.00
N VAL A 433 -31.54 1.61 10.71
CA VAL A 433 -31.60 1.74 12.16
C VAL A 433 -32.48 2.93 12.48
N GLU A 434 -33.55 2.71 13.22
CA GLU A 434 -34.55 3.72 13.55
C GLU A 434 -34.63 3.87 15.07
N THR A 435 -34.64 5.10 15.57
CA THR A 435 -34.96 5.36 16.98
C THR A 435 -36.33 6.00 17.09
N VAL A 436 -37.21 5.39 17.88
CA VAL A 436 -38.58 5.82 18.08
C VAL A 436 -38.77 6.21 19.55
N ALA A 437 -39.48 7.30 19.81
CA ALA A 437 -39.83 7.72 21.16
C ALA A 437 -40.90 6.79 21.78
N ASP A 438 -41.21 7.01 23.05
CA ASP A 438 -42.29 6.32 23.76
C ASP A 438 -43.68 6.60 23.15
N ASP A 439 -43.88 7.80 22.63
CA ASP A 439 -45.09 8.26 21.92
C ASP A 439 -45.23 7.70 20.48
N GLY A 440 -44.27 6.89 20.00
CA GLY A 440 -44.28 6.31 18.66
C GLY A 440 -43.69 7.19 17.56
N ARG A 441 -43.22 8.41 17.86
CA ARG A 441 -42.60 9.32 16.90
C ARG A 441 -41.16 8.93 16.56
N LEU A 442 -40.80 8.96 15.28
CA LEU A 442 -39.42 8.76 14.83
C LEU A 442 -38.53 9.94 15.27
N LEU A 443 -37.44 9.65 15.97
CA LEU A 443 -36.49 10.64 16.51
C LEU A 443 -35.22 10.76 15.65
N ALA A 444 -34.75 9.65 15.08
CA ALA A 444 -33.55 9.61 14.25
C ALA A 444 -33.49 8.32 13.41
N LEU A 445 -32.73 8.35 12.32
CA LEU A 445 -32.46 7.22 11.44
C LEU A 445 -30.99 7.15 11.01
N LEU A 446 -30.45 5.94 10.89
CA LEU A 446 -29.20 5.62 10.21
C LEU A 446 -29.49 4.62 9.09
N SER A 447 -28.88 4.79 7.93
CA SER A 447 -28.86 3.75 6.88
C SER A 447 -27.42 3.31 6.65
N PHE A 448 -27.23 2.01 6.46
CA PHE A 448 -25.94 1.40 6.17
C PHE A 448 -26.00 0.55 4.90
N VAL A 449 -24.98 0.68 4.05
CA VAL A 449 -24.81 -0.15 2.86
C VAL A 449 -24.03 -1.44 3.19
N PRO A 450 -24.26 -2.53 2.43
CA PRO A 450 -23.48 -3.76 2.57
C PRO A 450 -21.98 -3.54 2.26
N TRP A 451 -21.12 -4.08 3.12
CA TRP A 451 -19.69 -4.20 2.88
C TRP A 451 -19.29 -5.68 2.92
N GLY A 452 -19.31 -6.32 1.75
CA GLY A 452 -19.07 -7.76 1.63
C GLY A 452 -20.10 -8.61 2.40
N PRO A 453 -19.73 -9.81 2.86
CA PRO A 453 -20.65 -10.72 3.55
C PRO A 453 -20.85 -10.41 5.04
N ASP A 454 -19.91 -9.71 5.68
CA ASP A 454 -19.84 -9.56 7.15
C ASP A 454 -19.60 -8.13 7.63
N GLY A 455 -19.68 -7.14 6.74
CA GLY A 455 -19.49 -5.73 7.05
C GLY A 455 -20.67 -4.86 6.62
N ILE A 456 -20.80 -3.70 7.25
CA ILE A 456 -21.70 -2.62 6.81
C ILE A 456 -20.99 -1.26 6.89
N SER A 457 -21.37 -0.32 6.03
CA SER A 457 -20.79 1.03 5.99
C SER A 457 -21.87 2.09 6.08
N LEU A 458 -21.64 3.13 6.88
CA LEU A 458 -22.62 4.18 7.11
C LEU A 458 -22.90 4.98 5.83
N ASP A 459 -24.15 5.01 5.38
CA ASP A 459 -24.58 5.75 4.20
C ASP A 459 -25.25 7.07 4.60
N LEU A 460 -26.25 6.98 5.47
CA LEU A 460 -27.10 8.10 5.85
C LEU A 460 -27.21 8.23 7.35
N MET A 461 -27.16 9.48 7.84
CA MET A 461 -27.34 9.82 9.24
C MET A 461 -28.24 11.06 9.37
N ARG A 462 -29.42 10.90 9.98
CA ARG A 462 -30.40 11.99 10.16
C ARG A 462 -31.05 11.92 11.55
N ARG A 463 -31.38 13.08 12.11
CA ARG A 463 -32.09 13.20 13.39
C ARG A 463 -33.03 14.39 13.40
N ASP A 464 -34.12 14.27 14.14
CA ASP A 464 -34.98 15.41 14.47
C ASP A 464 -34.19 16.42 15.31
N ARG A 465 -34.44 17.72 15.08
CA ARG A 465 -33.90 18.80 15.91
C ARG A 465 -34.39 18.72 17.37
N ALA A 466 -35.56 18.15 17.59
CA ALA A 466 -36.12 17.90 18.92
C ALA A 466 -35.63 16.59 19.58
N ALA A 467 -34.80 15.79 18.90
CA ALA A 467 -34.30 14.53 19.45
C ALA A 467 -33.37 14.75 20.65
N PRO A 468 -33.39 13.85 21.66
CA PRO A 468 -32.57 13.98 22.85
C PRO A 468 -31.07 13.94 22.52
N ASN A 469 -30.28 14.74 23.25
CA ASN A 469 -28.82 14.71 23.13
C ASN A 469 -28.28 13.32 23.46
N GLY A 470 -27.51 12.74 22.55
CA GLY A 470 -27.00 11.37 22.66
C GLY A 470 -27.71 10.35 21.76
N VAL A 471 -28.72 10.76 20.97
CA VAL A 471 -29.49 9.83 20.13
C VAL A 471 -28.61 9.09 19.11
N MET A 472 -27.56 9.71 18.57
CA MET A 472 -26.66 9.04 17.63
C MET A 472 -25.79 7.99 18.33
N GLU A 473 -25.27 8.31 19.51
CA GLU A 473 -24.53 7.39 20.38
C GLU A 473 -25.37 6.17 20.74
N PHE A 474 -26.65 6.41 21.06
CA PHE A 474 -27.63 5.37 21.33
C PHE A 474 -27.78 4.45 20.11
N MET A 475 -28.03 5.01 18.92
CA MET A 475 -28.21 4.21 17.70
C MET A 475 -26.98 3.40 17.30
N VAL A 476 -25.78 3.99 17.40
CA VAL A 476 -24.53 3.27 17.10
C VAL A 476 -24.31 2.13 18.11
N ALA A 477 -24.60 2.34 19.39
CA ALA A 477 -24.50 1.29 20.40
C ALA A 477 -25.53 0.16 20.16
N GLU A 478 -26.77 0.49 19.81
CA GLU A 478 -27.82 -0.50 19.54
C GLU A 478 -27.54 -1.32 18.27
N VAL A 479 -27.02 -0.69 17.19
CA VAL A 479 -26.61 -1.46 16.00
C VAL A 479 -25.42 -2.36 16.29
N CYS A 480 -24.46 -1.94 17.11
CA CYS A 480 -23.35 -2.80 17.54
C CYS A 480 -23.84 -3.98 18.38
N ALA A 481 -24.83 -3.78 19.25
CA ALA A 481 -25.45 -4.85 20.02
C ALA A 481 -26.25 -5.84 19.15
N ALA A 482 -26.88 -5.36 18.06
CA ALA A 482 -27.61 -6.19 17.11
C ALA A 482 -26.71 -6.91 16.10
N ALA A 483 -25.51 -6.39 15.83
CA ALA A 483 -24.61 -6.86 14.78
C ALA A 483 -24.29 -8.38 14.81
N PRO A 484 -24.02 -9.03 15.97
CA PRO A 484 -23.76 -10.47 16.01
C PRO A 484 -24.93 -11.32 15.50
N LYS A 485 -26.17 -10.90 15.76
CA LYS A 485 -27.39 -11.60 15.28
C LYS A 485 -27.59 -11.47 13.77
N LEU A 486 -27.00 -10.44 13.18
CA LEU A 486 -27.08 -10.14 11.74
C LEU A 486 -25.87 -10.66 10.95
N GLY A 487 -24.92 -11.33 11.61
CA GLY A 487 -23.68 -11.81 11.00
C GLY A 487 -22.67 -10.70 10.69
N ILE A 488 -22.83 -9.51 11.28
CA ILE A 488 -21.99 -8.34 11.05
C ILE A 488 -20.83 -8.34 12.06
N ARG A 489 -19.60 -8.27 11.56
CA ARG A 489 -18.38 -8.21 12.35
C ARG A 489 -17.71 -6.84 12.33
N ARG A 490 -17.96 -6.04 11.30
CA ARG A 490 -17.29 -4.74 11.08
C ARG A 490 -18.30 -3.68 10.65
N ILE A 491 -18.19 -2.49 11.23
CA ILE A 491 -19.07 -1.35 10.89
C ILE A 491 -18.18 -0.14 10.57
N SER A 492 -18.23 0.36 9.35
CA SER A 492 -17.61 1.65 9.01
C SER A 492 -18.53 2.82 9.38
N LEU A 493 -17.98 3.80 10.10
CA LEU A 493 -18.62 5.07 10.46
C LEU A 493 -18.17 6.23 9.53
N ASN A 494 -17.73 5.91 8.31
CA ASN A 494 -17.14 6.82 7.33
C ASN A 494 -15.77 7.42 7.72
N PHE A 495 -15.12 8.08 6.76
CA PHE A 495 -13.77 8.60 6.94
C PHE A 495 -13.72 10.09 7.27
N ALA A 496 -12.79 10.44 8.17
CA ALA A 496 -12.54 11.79 8.65
C ALA A 496 -11.35 12.40 7.89
N VAL A 497 -11.62 13.41 7.06
CA VAL A 497 -10.61 14.12 6.28
C VAL A 497 -9.64 14.87 7.21
N PHE A 498 -8.34 14.77 6.94
CA PHE A 498 -7.23 15.44 7.65
C PHE A 498 -7.07 15.10 9.14
N ARG A 499 -7.54 13.92 9.59
CA ARG A 499 -7.38 13.47 10.99
C ARG A 499 -5.93 13.46 11.46
N SER A 500 -4.99 12.93 10.66
CA SER A 500 -3.55 12.95 10.98
C SER A 500 -3.05 14.37 11.32
N VAL A 501 -3.45 15.38 10.56
CA VAL A 501 -3.09 16.80 10.80
C VAL A 501 -3.70 17.34 12.10
N PHE A 502 -4.92 16.93 12.46
CA PHE A 502 -5.56 17.33 13.72
C PHE A 502 -4.93 16.67 14.94
N GLU A 503 -4.54 15.39 14.83
CA GLU A 503 -3.93 14.62 15.91
C GLU A 503 -2.46 15.00 16.11
N GLU A 504 -1.65 14.94 15.06
CA GLU A 504 -0.22 15.29 15.10
C GLU A 504 -0.02 16.77 15.44
N GLY A 505 -0.86 17.67 14.92
CA GLY A 505 -0.83 19.09 15.25
C GLY A 505 -1.31 19.43 16.68
N ALA A 506 -1.93 18.49 17.38
CA ALA A 506 -2.35 18.63 18.78
C ALA A 506 -1.36 18.00 19.78
N ARG A 507 -0.42 17.16 19.32
CA ARG A 507 0.62 16.54 20.16
C ARG A 507 1.64 17.57 20.65
N ILE A 508 2.12 17.37 21.88
CA ILE A 508 3.23 18.15 22.45
C ILE A 508 4.49 17.75 21.66
N GLY A 509 5.07 18.69 20.89
CA GLY A 509 6.19 18.43 19.97
C GLY A 509 5.92 18.73 18.50
N ALA A 510 4.66 19.02 18.11
CA ALA A 510 4.33 19.36 16.72
C ALA A 510 5.11 20.59 16.21
N GLY A 511 5.81 20.45 15.08
CA GLY A 511 6.60 21.52 14.47
C GLY A 511 5.77 22.76 14.07
N PRO A 512 6.40 23.93 13.85
CA PRO A 512 5.71 25.20 13.62
C PRO A 512 4.79 25.19 12.39
N VAL A 513 5.13 24.42 11.35
CA VAL A 513 4.34 24.28 10.12
C VAL A 513 3.04 23.51 10.37
N LEU A 514 3.10 22.38 11.08
CA LEU A 514 1.92 21.57 11.44
C LEU A 514 0.98 22.34 12.36
N ARG A 515 1.50 23.15 13.29
CA ARG A 515 0.67 24.04 14.14
C ARG A 515 -0.04 25.12 13.33
N LEU A 516 0.65 25.72 12.35
CA LEU A 516 0.05 26.71 11.45
C LEU A 516 -1.03 26.07 10.58
N TRP A 517 -0.75 24.90 10.00
CA TRP A 517 -1.72 24.12 9.22
C TRP A 517 -2.94 23.71 10.03
N ARG A 518 -2.77 23.24 11.27
CA ARG A 518 -3.87 22.96 12.19
C ARG A 518 -4.68 24.22 12.50
N ARG A 519 -4.05 25.37 12.77
CA ARG A 519 -4.77 26.64 12.98
C ARG A 519 -5.58 27.07 11.75
N LEU A 520 -5.03 26.88 10.55
CA LEU A 520 -5.67 27.19 9.29
C LEU A 520 -6.86 26.25 9.04
N LEU A 521 -6.72 24.94 9.29
CA LEU A 521 -7.81 23.97 9.22
C LEU A 521 -8.89 24.20 10.29
N LEU A 522 -8.52 24.61 11.52
CA LEU A 522 -9.47 25.00 12.58
C LEU A 522 -10.22 26.29 12.27
N PHE A 523 -9.61 27.23 11.54
CA PHE A 523 -10.32 28.38 11.00
C PHE A 523 -11.38 27.88 10.01
N PHE A 524 -10.98 27.09 9.02
CA PHE A 524 -11.87 26.55 7.99
C PHE A 524 -12.92 25.54 8.50
N SER A 525 -12.69 24.86 9.63
CA SER A 525 -13.65 23.95 10.26
C SER A 525 -14.93 24.64 10.72
N LYS A 526 -14.90 25.97 10.94
CA LYS A 526 -16.10 26.78 11.23
C LYS A 526 -17.12 26.77 10.08
N TRP A 527 -16.66 26.55 8.85
CA TRP A 527 -17.52 26.51 7.65
C TRP A 527 -17.75 25.07 7.13
N TRP A 528 -16.80 24.14 7.35
CA TRP A 528 -16.87 22.77 6.80
C TRP A 528 -16.92 21.62 7.81
N GLN A 529 -17.01 21.88 9.12
CA GLN A 529 -17.25 20.89 10.19
C GLN A 529 -16.30 19.67 10.27
N LEU A 530 -15.08 19.77 9.71
CA LEU A 530 -14.11 18.66 9.62
C LEU A 530 -13.73 18.04 10.98
N GLU A 531 -13.59 18.85 12.03
CA GLU A 531 -13.22 18.39 13.38
C GLU A 531 -14.37 17.67 14.11
N ALA A 532 -15.62 18.03 13.79
CA ALA A 532 -16.79 17.46 14.45
C ALA A 532 -16.98 15.98 14.11
N LEU A 533 -16.68 15.59 12.85
CA LEU A 533 -16.79 14.20 12.39
C LEU A 533 -15.75 13.31 13.08
N TYR A 534 -14.48 13.75 13.14
CA TYR A 534 -13.42 13.04 13.87
C TYR A 534 -13.81 12.83 15.34
N ARG A 535 -14.18 13.89 16.07
CA ARG A 535 -14.55 13.80 17.48
C ARG A 535 -15.79 12.93 17.70
N SER A 536 -16.74 12.97 16.76
CA SER A 536 -17.93 12.11 16.81
C SER A 536 -17.60 10.64 16.63
N ASN A 537 -16.59 10.27 15.83
CA ASN A 537 -16.24 8.87 15.64
C ASN A 537 -15.27 8.35 16.73
N ALA A 538 -14.34 9.20 17.20
CA ALA A 538 -13.33 8.84 18.21
C ALA A 538 -13.93 8.35 19.54
N LYS A 539 -15.14 8.80 19.91
CA LYS A 539 -15.84 8.38 21.14
C LYS A 539 -16.26 6.90 21.16
N TYR A 540 -16.20 6.22 20.01
CA TYR A 540 -16.51 4.79 19.89
C TYR A 540 -15.26 3.90 19.82
N ARG A 541 -14.06 4.49 19.95
CA ARG A 541 -12.77 3.78 19.84
C ARG A 541 -12.65 2.90 18.57
N PRO A 542 -12.86 3.48 17.38
CA PRO A 542 -12.71 2.73 16.14
C PRO A 542 -11.24 2.39 15.86
N LEU A 543 -11.02 1.35 15.07
CA LEU A 543 -9.79 1.14 14.33
C LEU A 543 -9.76 2.15 13.17
N TRP A 544 -8.61 2.78 12.97
CA TRP A 544 -8.44 3.82 11.95
C TRP A 544 -7.66 3.30 10.75
N TYR A 545 -8.24 3.39 9.56
CA TYR A 545 -7.63 2.95 8.31
C TYR A 545 -7.37 4.12 7.36
N PRO A 546 -6.14 4.31 6.84
CA PRO A 546 -5.81 5.47 6.02
C PRO A 546 -6.51 5.45 4.66
N ARG A 547 -6.94 6.62 4.22
CA ARG A 547 -7.57 6.87 2.92
C ARG A 547 -6.79 7.93 2.15
N PHE A 548 -6.61 7.72 0.85
CA PHE A 548 -5.70 8.50 0.02
C PHE A 548 -6.42 9.25 -1.12
N LEU A 549 -5.87 10.42 -1.46
CA LEU A 549 -6.15 11.19 -2.67
C LEU A 549 -5.04 10.88 -3.69
N CYS A 550 -5.40 10.28 -4.82
CA CYS A 550 -4.46 10.06 -5.92
C CYS A 550 -4.63 11.13 -7.00
N TYR A 551 -3.53 11.64 -7.55
CA TYR A 551 -3.53 12.75 -8.51
C TYR A 551 -2.47 12.55 -9.60
N GLY A 552 -2.76 13.00 -10.83
CA GLY A 552 -1.82 12.83 -11.95
C GLY A 552 -0.64 13.79 -11.95
N ASP A 553 -0.89 15.08 -11.71
CA ASP A 553 0.14 16.12 -11.72
C ASP A 553 -0.07 17.08 -10.54
N THR A 554 1.02 17.46 -9.89
CA THR A 554 1.05 18.39 -8.75
C THR A 554 0.47 19.75 -9.14
N GLY A 555 0.68 20.19 -10.39
CA GLY A 555 0.11 21.44 -10.92
C GLY A 555 -1.41 21.44 -11.00
N ALA A 556 -2.05 20.26 -10.95
CA ALA A 556 -3.49 20.12 -11.00
C ALA A 556 -4.16 20.00 -9.61
N LEU A 557 -3.40 19.93 -8.52
CA LEU A 557 -3.93 19.71 -7.16
C LEU A 557 -5.00 20.73 -6.76
N ALA A 558 -4.82 22.01 -7.09
CA ALA A 558 -5.82 23.04 -6.78
C ALA A 558 -7.16 22.78 -7.51
N ARG A 559 -7.09 22.34 -8.76
CA ARG A 559 -8.28 21.98 -9.56
C ARG A 559 -8.92 20.70 -9.06
N VAL A 560 -8.11 19.70 -8.69
CA VAL A 560 -8.56 18.45 -8.07
C VAL A 560 -9.25 18.74 -6.74
N GLY A 561 -8.72 19.64 -5.91
CA GLY A 561 -9.34 20.09 -4.67
C GLY A 561 -10.69 20.80 -4.89
N LEU A 562 -10.79 21.67 -5.90
CA LEU A 562 -12.08 22.30 -6.25
C LEU A 562 -13.10 21.28 -6.76
N ALA A 563 -12.70 20.37 -7.66
CA ALA A 563 -13.57 19.32 -8.18
C ALA A 563 -14.04 18.38 -7.06
N SER A 564 -13.13 18.03 -6.14
CA SER A 564 -13.39 17.27 -4.91
C SER A 564 -14.42 17.97 -4.02
N GLY A 565 -14.25 19.27 -3.78
CA GLY A 565 -15.19 20.07 -2.97
C GLY A 565 -16.57 20.22 -3.61
N ILE A 566 -16.65 20.28 -4.95
CA ILE A 566 -17.93 20.29 -5.68
C ILE A 566 -18.60 18.91 -5.58
N ALA A 567 -17.84 17.83 -5.79
CA ALA A 567 -18.36 16.46 -5.76
C ALA A 567 -18.88 16.09 -4.35
N GLU A 568 -18.12 16.41 -3.31
CA GLU A 568 -18.51 16.16 -1.90
C GLU A 568 -19.58 17.13 -1.37
N GLY A 569 -19.95 18.17 -2.14
CA GLY A 569 -20.98 19.14 -1.75
C GLY A 569 -20.51 20.25 -0.78
N PHE A 570 -19.19 20.41 -0.60
CA PHE A 570 -18.58 21.50 0.18
C PHE A 570 -18.57 22.86 -0.53
N VAL A 571 -18.73 22.87 -1.86
CA VAL A 571 -18.73 24.07 -2.71
C VAL A 571 -20.00 24.12 -3.56
N VAL A 572 -20.84 25.13 -3.32
CA VAL A 572 -22.06 25.37 -4.10
C VAL A 572 -21.74 26.30 -5.28
N VAL A 573 -21.90 25.80 -6.51
CA VAL A 573 -21.72 26.62 -7.71
C VAL A 573 -23.05 27.33 -8.05
N PRO A 574 -23.10 28.68 -8.13
CA PRO A 574 -24.33 29.39 -8.47
C PRO A 574 -24.78 29.00 -9.89
N SER A 575 -25.98 28.43 -10.03
CA SER A 575 -26.56 28.13 -11.34
C SER A 575 -27.82 28.97 -11.57
N LEU A 576 -27.76 29.87 -12.56
CA LEU A 576 -28.93 30.59 -13.06
C LEU A 576 -29.72 29.65 -14.01
N ARG A 577 -30.91 29.23 -13.56
CA ARG A 577 -31.90 28.35 -14.23
C ARG A 577 -31.56 26.85 -14.30
N ARG A 578 -32.17 26.08 -13.38
CA ARG A 578 -32.44 24.64 -13.51
C ARG A 578 -33.58 24.41 -14.52
N HIS A 579 -33.26 24.31 -15.81
CA HIS A 579 -34.15 23.63 -16.76
C HIS A 579 -33.67 22.19 -16.94
N ARG A 580 -34.56 21.22 -16.65
CA ARG A 580 -34.39 19.80 -16.98
C ARG A 580 -34.22 19.68 -18.50
N LEU A 581 -32.98 19.57 -18.98
CA LEU A 581 -32.67 19.31 -20.38
C LEU A 581 -32.93 17.82 -20.64
N LYS A 582 -34.05 17.50 -21.29
CA LYS A 582 -34.48 16.14 -21.64
C LYS A 582 -33.59 15.41 -22.67
N HIS A 583 -32.44 15.95 -23.08
CA HIS A 583 -31.61 15.38 -24.15
C HIS A 583 -30.12 15.46 -23.77
N ALA A 584 -29.68 14.59 -22.86
CA ALA A 584 -28.27 14.31 -22.61
C ALA A 584 -27.77 13.20 -23.54
N VAL A 585 -26.51 13.32 -23.98
CA VAL A 585 -25.89 12.39 -24.94
C VAL A 585 -25.40 11.14 -24.20
N ARG A 586 -25.94 9.99 -24.58
CA ARG A 586 -25.54 8.64 -24.15
C ARG A 586 -24.09 8.36 -24.59
N PRO A 587 -23.19 7.88 -23.71
CA PRO A 587 -21.97 7.21 -24.15
C PRO A 587 -22.33 5.93 -24.91
N ALA A 588 -21.48 5.50 -25.85
CA ALA A 588 -21.59 4.14 -26.39
C ALA A 588 -21.37 3.17 -25.22
N SER A 589 -22.35 2.28 -24.96
CA SER A 589 -22.26 1.32 -23.86
C SER A 589 -21.02 0.46 -24.05
N SER A 590 -20.12 0.46 -23.07
CA SER A 590 -18.91 -0.38 -23.07
C SER A 590 -19.21 -1.88 -22.91
N THR A 591 -20.49 -2.23 -22.72
CA THR A 591 -20.94 -3.58 -22.38
C THR A 591 -21.12 -4.51 -23.58
N GLY A 592 -21.10 -3.99 -24.82
CA GLY A 592 -21.28 -4.80 -26.04
C GLY A 592 -20.16 -5.81 -26.30
N ASP A 593 -18.94 -5.54 -25.80
CA ASP A 593 -17.75 -6.39 -25.96
C ASP A 593 -17.38 -7.16 -24.68
N LEU A 594 -18.18 -7.05 -23.61
CA LEU A 594 -17.92 -7.70 -22.33
C LEU A 594 -18.55 -9.10 -22.27
N PRO A 595 -17.98 -10.04 -21.49
CA PRO A 595 -18.58 -11.36 -21.29
C PRO A 595 -20.02 -11.27 -20.73
N PRO A 596 -20.88 -12.28 -20.96
CA PRO A 596 -22.24 -12.32 -20.41
C PRO A 596 -22.26 -12.14 -18.88
N LEU A 597 -23.29 -11.47 -18.34
CA LEU A 597 -23.45 -11.24 -16.88
C LEU A 597 -23.45 -12.56 -16.08
N GLU A 598 -23.93 -13.64 -16.69
CA GLU A 598 -24.01 -14.99 -16.10
C GLU A 598 -22.63 -15.56 -15.74
N GLU A 599 -21.58 -15.27 -16.52
CA GLU A 599 -20.19 -15.68 -16.21
C GLU A 599 -19.61 -14.96 -14.98
N LEU A 600 -20.14 -13.77 -14.64
CA LEU A 600 -19.82 -13.04 -13.42
C LEU A 600 -20.68 -13.49 -12.22
N ALA A 601 -21.89 -14.00 -12.50
CA ALA A 601 -22.90 -14.37 -11.51
C ALA A 601 -22.80 -15.83 -11.03
N GLU A 602 -22.09 -16.72 -11.72
CA GLU A 602 -21.77 -18.03 -11.16
C GLU A 602 -20.99 -17.82 -9.84
N PRO A 603 -21.49 -18.37 -8.71
CA PRO A 603 -20.71 -18.38 -7.50
C PRO A 603 -19.40 -19.06 -7.84
N LEU A 604 -18.29 -18.41 -7.50
CA LEU A 604 -17.16 -19.21 -7.06
C LEU A 604 -17.68 -19.95 -5.81
N SER A 605 -18.27 -21.14 -6.01
CA SER A 605 -17.72 -22.24 -5.24
C SER A 605 -16.22 -22.09 -5.45
N PRO A 606 -15.36 -22.30 -4.44
CA PRO A 606 -14.04 -22.74 -4.79
C PRO A 606 -14.32 -23.79 -5.86
N ARG A 607 -13.87 -23.60 -7.10
CA ARG A 607 -13.56 -24.77 -7.89
C ARG A 607 -12.42 -25.36 -7.07
N GLU A 608 -12.79 -26.07 -5.99
CA GLU A 608 -12.34 -27.42 -5.82
C GLU A 608 -12.48 -27.96 -7.22
N LYS A 609 -11.38 -27.88 -7.96
CA LYS A 609 -11.12 -28.86 -8.99
C LYS A 609 -11.58 -30.14 -8.32
N GLY A 610 -12.67 -30.73 -8.81
CA GLY A 610 -13.14 -32.01 -8.28
C GLY A 610 -11.91 -32.88 -8.10
N PRO A 611 -11.86 -33.70 -7.03
CA PRO A 611 -10.66 -34.46 -6.68
C PRO A 611 -10.07 -35.01 -7.97
N SER A 612 -8.80 -34.68 -8.25
CA SER A 612 -8.14 -35.11 -9.48
C SER A 612 -8.42 -36.59 -9.72
N ASP A 613 -8.47 -37.06 -10.97
CA ASP A 613 -8.84 -38.47 -11.25
C ASP A 613 -8.09 -39.48 -10.36
N GLN A 614 -6.83 -39.20 -10.02
CA GLN A 614 -6.05 -40.01 -9.08
C GLN A 614 -6.58 -40.02 -7.63
N VAL A 615 -7.07 -38.88 -7.12
CA VAL A 615 -7.69 -38.80 -5.79
C VAL A 615 -9.01 -39.57 -5.79
N ARG A 616 -9.83 -39.45 -6.86
CA ARG A 616 -11.07 -40.22 -6.99
C ARG A 616 -10.81 -41.73 -6.98
N VAL A 617 -9.87 -42.21 -7.80
CA VAL A 617 -9.48 -43.64 -7.85
C VAL A 617 -8.99 -44.13 -6.49
N ARG A 618 -8.20 -43.32 -5.76
CA ARG A 618 -7.73 -43.67 -4.41
C ARG A 618 -8.86 -43.72 -3.39
N GLN A 619 -9.88 -42.88 -3.53
CA GLN A 619 -11.09 -42.91 -2.69
C GLN A 619 -11.95 -44.14 -3.00
N GLU A 620 -12.13 -44.51 -4.27
CA GLU A 620 -12.84 -45.74 -4.65
C GLU A 620 -12.14 -46.99 -4.10
N ARG A 621 -10.80 -47.03 -4.19
CA ARG A 621 -9.99 -48.10 -3.60
C ARG A 621 -10.07 -48.12 -2.07
N LEU A 622 -10.08 -46.95 -1.42
CA LEU A 622 -10.30 -46.85 0.03
C LEU A 622 -11.66 -47.46 0.41
N GLN A 623 -12.71 -47.14 -0.34
CA GLN A 623 -14.05 -47.69 -0.09
C GLN A 623 -14.06 -49.22 -0.24
N ARG A 624 -13.45 -49.75 -1.31
CA ARG A 624 -13.33 -51.20 -1.50
C ARG A 624 -12.62 -51.89 -0.34
N LEU A 625 -11.55 -51.30 0.20
CA LEU A 625 -10.84 -51.86 1.36
C LEU A 625 -11.76 -52.00 2.58
N TYR A 626 -12.60 -50.98 2.84
CA TYR A 626 -13.61 -51.07 3.90
C TYR A 626 -14.65 -52.15 3.61
N ASP A 627 -15.14 -52.24 2.37
CA ASP A 627 -16.15 -53.22 1.96
C ASP A 627 -15.62 -54.67 2.07
N ASP A 628 -14.32 -54.87 1.82
CA ASP A 628 -13.62 -56.15 1.97
C ASP A 628 -13.23 -56.47 3.43
N GLY A 629 -13.59 -55.59 4.39
CA GLY A 629 -13.29 -55.74 5.81
C GLY A 629 -11.82 -55.51 6.19
N THR A 630 -11.02 -54.92 5.29
CA THR A 630 -9.64 -54.53 5.56
C THR A 630 -9.60 -53.12 6.12
N ASP A 631 -9.10 -52.95 7.35
CA ASP A 631 -8.89 -51.62 7.92
C ASP A 631 -7.71 -50.92 7.19
N PRO A 632 -7.93 -49.81 6.46
CA PRO A 632 -6.88 -49.09 5.74
C PRO A 632 -6.05 -48.16 6.65
N TYR A 633 -6.45 -47.99 7.92
CA TYR A 633 -5.76 -47.19 8.94
C TYR A 633 -5.73 -47.94 10.30
N PRO A 634 -5.16 -49.15 10.35
CA PRO A 634 -5.24 -50.01 11.52
C PRO A 634 -4.48 -49.45 12.72
N VAL A 635 -5.03 -49.70 13.90
CA VAL A 635 -4.36 -49.48 15.19
C VAL A 635 -3.66 -50.77 15.66
N GLY A 636 -2.57 -50.64 16.42
CA GLY A 636 -1.89 -51.80 17.04
C GLY A 636 -1.00 -52.61 16.08
N VAL A 637 -0.56 -52.03 14.97
CA VAL A 637 0.42 -52.67 14.07
C VAL A 637 1.72 -52.92 14.85
N PRO A 638 2.33 -54.12 14.75
CA PRO A 638 3.60 -54.41 15.40
C PRO A 638 4.68 -53.39 15.04
N ALA A 639 5.46 -52.97 16.05
CA ALA A 639 6.57 -52.06 15.83
C ALA A 639 7.61 -52.70 14.88
N PRO A 640 8.22 -51.92 13.97
CA PRO A 640 9.33 -52.41 13.17
C PRO A 640 10.47 -52.92 14.05
N THR A 641 11.07 -54.04 13.68
CA THR A 641 12.25 -54.61 14.36
C THR A 641 13.53 -53.82 14.08
N HIS A 642 13.60 -53.17 12.91
CA HIS A 642 14.78 -52.45 12.43
C HIS A 642 14.33 -51.18 11.72
N ALA A 643 15.16 -50.13 11.79
CA ALA A 643 15.08 -49.04 10.83
C ALA A 643 15.64 -49.50 9.49
N LEU A 644 15.17 -48.93 8.38
CA LEU A 644 15.55 -49.37 7.03
C LEU A 644 17.06 -49.28 6.74
N ALA A 645 17.76 -48.31 7.34
CA ALA A 645 19.20 -48.16 7.20
C ALA A 645 20.02 -49.20 7.99
N ASP A 646 19.41 -49.85 8.99
CA ASP A 646 20.09 -50.76 9.92
C ASP A 646 19.88 -52.24 9.55
N VAL A 647 19.10 -52.53 8.51
CA VAL A 647 18.84 -53.90 8.04
C VAL A 647 20.13 -54.55 7.53
N ARG A 648 20.48 -55.73 8.05
CA ARG A 648 21.67 -56.48 7.65
C ARG A 648 21.27 -57.78 6.94
N GLU A 649 22.16 -58.28 6.11
CA GLU A 649 21.97 -59.51 5.34
C GLU A 649 21.86 -60.73 6.28
N GLY A 650 20.87 -61.58 6.05
CA GLY A 650 20.58 -62.77 6.88
C GLY A 650 19.58 -62.54 8.02
N ASP A 651 19.20 -61.28 8.29
CA ASP A 651 18.24 -60.97 9.35
C ASP A 651 16.80 -61.31 8.95
N GLU A 652 16.02 -61.83 9.91
CA GLU A 652 14.56 -61.88 9.81
C GLU A 652 13.99 -60.58 10.36
N VAL A 653 13.37 -59.77 9.50
CA VAL A 653 13.03 -58.37 9.82
C VAL A 653 11.57 -58.06 9.55
N THR A 654 10.97 -57.28 10.44
CA THR A 654 9.78 -56.46 10.16
C THR A 654 10.21 -55.02 9.98
N VAL A 655 9.90 -54.46 8.81
CA VAL A 655 10.18 -53.07 8.42
C VAL A 655 8.89 -52.36 8.05
N ALA A 656 8.80 -51.06 8.31
CA ALA A 656 7.65 -50.26 7.92
C ALA A 656 8.05 -48.90 7.34
N GLY A 657 7.24 -48.39 6.43
CA GLY A 657 7.52 -47.12 5.78
C GLY A 657 6.56 -46.77 4.66
N ARG A 658 6.91 -45.74 3.90
CA ARG A 658 6.13 -45.22 2.77
C ARG A 658 6.60 -45.81 1.45
N VAL A 659 5.66 -46.25 0.63
CA VAL A 659 5.90 -46.75 -0.72
C VAL A 659 6.25 -45.58 -1.64
N LEU A 660 7.50 -45.52 -2.13
CA LEU A 660 7.96 -44.45 -3.02
C LEU A 660 8.10 -44.84 -4.47
N ARG A 661 8.24 -46.13 -4.74
CA ARG A 661 8.37 -46.67 -6.09
C ARG A 661 7.85 -48.10 -6.10
N VAL A 662 7.17 -48.45 -7.17
CA VAL A 662 6.76 -49.82 -7.48
C VAL A 662 7.26 -50.15 -8.88
N ARG A 663 7.87 -51.32 -9.06
CA ARG A 663 8.29 -51.89 -10.35
C ARG A 663 7.72 -53.30 -10.44
N ASP A 664 6.81 -53.51 -11.38
CA ASP A 664 6.13 -54.80 -11.55
C ASP A 664 6.69 -55.53 -12.77
N PHE A 665 7.10 -56.78 -12.58
CA PHE A 665 7.59 -57.68 -13.62
C PHE A 665 6.71 -58.93 -13.78
N GLY A 666 5.45 -58.87 -13.30
CA GLY A 666 4.48 -59.96 -13.40
C GLY A 666 4.65 -61.02 -12.32
N GLY A 667 5.77 -61.76 -12.32
CA GLY A 667 6.05 -62.79 -11.29
C GLY A 667 6.63 -62.22 -9.98
N ILE A 668 7.08 -60.97 -10.00
CA ILE A 668 7.73 -60.31 -8.86
C ILE A 668 7.49 -58.80 -8.91
N VAL A 669 7.27 -58.20 -7.74
CA VAL A 669 7.14 -56.75 -7.57
C VAL A 669 8.26 -56.24 -6.68
N PHE A 670 9.02 -55.26 -7.18
CA PHE A 670 10.01 -54.54 -6.40
C PHE A 670 9.45 -53.22 -5.91
N VAL A 671 9.59 -52.97 -4.62
CA VAL A 671 9.10 -51.76 -3.95
C VAL A 671 10.28 -51.03 -3.31
N THR A 672 10.36 -49.71 -3.50
CA THR A 672 11.25 -48.88 -2.68
C THR A 672 10.44 -48.34 -1.51
N LEU A 673 10.76 -48.81 -0.31
CA LEU A 673 10.17 -48.36 0.94
C LEU A 673 11.05 -47.27 1.56
N ARG A 674 10.45 -46.24 2.16
CA ARG A 674 11.17 -45.18 2.89
C ARG A 674 10.63 -45.01 4.30
N ASP A 675 11.51 -44.98 5.28
CA ASP A 675 11.23 -44.58 6.65
C ASP A 675 12.02 -43.30 7.00
N TRP A 676 12.16 -42.96 8.28
CA TRP A 676 13.00 -41.83 8.67
C TRP A 676 14.47 -42.04 8.30
N SER A 677 15.01 -43.23 8.56
CA SER A 677 16.43 -43.55 8.40
C SER A 677 16.91 -43.54 6.95
N GLY A 678 16.10 -44.03 6.00
CA GLY A 678 16.53 -44.15 4.61
C GLY A 678 15.53 -44.85 3.70
N ASP A 679 16.07 -45.37 2.60
CA ASP A 679 15.32 -46.13 1.58
C ASP A 679 15.84 -47.57 1.58
N HIS A 680 14.95 -48.55 1.43
CA HIS A 680 15.32 -49.96 1.27
C HIS A 680 14.45 -50.62 0.19
N GLN A 681 15.01 -51.61 -0.51
CA GLN A 681 14.28 -52.37 -1.52
C GLN A 681 13.55 -53.55 -0.88
N LEU A 682 12.29 -53.75 -1.28
CA LEU A 682 11.51 -54.94 -0.98
C LEU A 682 11.26 -55.73 -2.26
N ALA A 683 11.20 -57.05 -2.16
CA ALA A 683 10.78 -57.95 -3.23
C ALA A 683 9.60 -58.80 -2.77
N LEU A 684 8.52 -58.82 -3.55
CA LEU A 684 7.31 -59.60 -3.31
C LEU A 684 7.04 -60.52 -4.51
N THR A 685 6.94 -61.83 -4.29
CA THR A 685 6.62 -62.82 -5.34
C THR A 685 5.11 -63.08 -5.44
N GLU A 686 4.40 -63.13 -4.31
CA GLU A 686 2.93 -63.24 -4.26
C GLU A 686 2.27 -61.88 -4.07
N ALA A 687 2.23 -61.08 -5.14
CA ALA A 687 1.93 -59.65 -5.05
C ALA A 687 0.53 -59.24 -5.56
N ASP A 688 -0.39 -60.16 -5.86
CA ASP A 688 -1.69 -59.81 -6.47
C ASP A 688 -2.54 -58.89 -5.59
N ARG A 689 -2.66 -59.22 -4.29
CA ARG A 689 -3.33 -58.35 -3.32
C ARG A 689 -2.60 -57.01 -3.16
N PHE A 690 -1.26 -57.04 -3.16
CA PHE A 690 -0.45 -55.83 -3.06
C PHE A 690 -0.69 -54.89 -4.25
N ARG A 691 -0.74 -55.42 -5.48
CA ARG A 691 -1.04 -54.67 -6.72
C ARG A 691 -2.45 -54.08 -6.69
N ALA A 692 -3.41 -54.84 -6.17
CA ALA A 692 -4.78 -54.42 -6.11
C ALA A 692 -4.95 -53.23 -5.16
N ASP A 693 -4.29 -53.26 -3.99
CA ASP A 693 -4.63 -52.41 -2.84
C ASP A 693 -3.64 -51.29 -2.53
N VAL A 694 -2.38 -51.43 -2.94
CA VAL A 694 -1.31 -50.50 -2.57
C VAL A 694 -0.97 -49.54 -3.71
N ASP A 695 -0.92 -48.24 -3.38
CA ASP A 695 -0.51 -47.15 -4.24
C ASP A 695 0.81 -46.51 -3.80
N LEU A 696 1.43 -45.77 -4.71
CA LEU A 696 2.50 -44.84 -4.35
C LEU A 696 2.03 -43.86 -3.26
N GLY A 697 2.83 -43.72 -2.22
CA GLY A 697 2.55 -42.88 -1.07
C GLY A 697 1.88 -43.60 0.09
N ASP A 698 1.36 -44.82 -0.08
CA ASP A 698 0.79 -45.60 1.03
C ASP A 698 1.87 -45.99 2.05
N LEU A 699 1.45 -46.20 3.30
CA LEU A 699 2.28 -46.72 4.37
C LEU A 699 2.03 -48.22 4.53
N VAL A 700 3.09 -49.01 4.58
CA VAL A 700 3.03 -50.48 4.72
C VAL A 700 4.01 -50.97 5.78
N SER A 701 3.67 -52.07 6.44
CA SER A 701 4.56 -52.89 7.25
C SER A 701 4.79 -54.21 6.54
N CYS A 702 6.03 -54.68 6.49
CA CYS A 702 6.44 -55.87 5.75
C CYS A 702 7.39 -56.71 6.62
N THR A 703 7.14 -58.01 6.68
CA THR A 703 8.00 -59.00 7.31
C THR A 703 8.62 -59.90 6.25
N GLY A 704 9.92 -60.15 6.39
CA GLY A 704 10.68 -60.92 5.42
C GLY A 704 12.12 -61.17 5.85
N THR A 705 12.85 -61.88 5.00
CA THR A 705 14.27 -62.17 5.22
C THR A 705 15.13 -61.22 4.40
N ALA A 706 16.11 -60.59 5.04
CA ALA A 706 17.04 -59.67 4.39
C ALA A 706 18.13 -60.43 3.61
N GLY A 707 18.36 -60.01 2.36
CA GLY A 707 19.32 -60.62 1.45
C GLY A 707 19.76 -59.66 0.34
N ARG A 708 20.15 -60.21 -0.80
CA ARG A 708 20.51 -59.44 -2.00
C ARG A 708 19.75 -59.95 -3.22
N SER A 709 19.35 -59.02 -4.08
CA SER A 709 18.85 -59.37 -5.41
C SER A 709 19.99 -59.86 -6.33
N ASP A 710 19.65 -60.43 -7.49
CA ASP A 710 20.62 -60.86 -8.51
C ASP A 710 21.56 -59.74 -8.99
N LYS A 711 21.18 -58.47 -8.78
CA LYS A 711 21.99 -57.29 -9.10
C LYS A 711 22.84 -56.80 -7.93
N GLY A 712 22.86 -57.53 -6.81
CA GLY A 712 23.60 -57.19 -5.60
C GLY A 712 22.95 -56.11 -4.72
N GLU A 713 21.77 -55.60 -5.08
CA GLU A 713 21.05 -54.58 -4.30
C GLU A 713 20.48 -55.21 -3.01
N PRO A 714 20.79 -54.66 -1.81
CA PRO A 714 20.21 -55.11 -0.54
C PRO A 714 18.68 -55.09 -0.60
N THR A 715 18.05 -56.22 -0.26
CA THR A 715 16.63 -56.44 -0.47
C THR A 715 16.03 -57.26 0.67
N VAL A 716 14.86 -56.86 1.16
CA VAL A 716 14.03 -57.71 2.02
C VAL A 716 13.08 -58.51 1.14
N PHE A 717 13.19 -59.84 1.19
CA PHE A 717 12.30 -60.77 0.52
C PHE A 717 11.06 -60.98 1.40
N VAL A 718 9.96 -60.33 1.03
CA VAL A 718 8.76 -60.21 1.86
C VAL A 718 7.90 -61.46 1.73
N HIS A 719 7.56 -62.06 2.87
CA HIS A 719 6.58 -63.15 2.96
C HIS A 719 5.30 -62.74 3.69
N GLY A 720 5.27 -61.58 4.36
CA GLY A 720 4.07 -61.01 4.97
C GLY A 720 4.02 -59.49 4.87
N TRP A 721 2.85 -58.91 4.61
CA TRP A 721 2.68 -57.45 4.62
C TRP A 721 1.29 -57.01 5.10
N GLN A 722 1.23 -55.78 5.59
CA GLN A 722 0.00 -55.13 6.04
C GLN A 722 0.00 -53.66 5.62
N LEU A 723 -1.15 -53.17 5.11
CA LEU A 723 -1.37 -51.74 4.89
C LEU A 723 -1.53 -51.06 6.26
N THR A 724 -0.81 -49.96 6.48
CA THR A 724 -0.84 -49.21 7.75
C THR A 724 -1.36 -47.78 7.60
N GLY A 725 -1.50 -47.30 6.36
CA GLY A 725 -2.15 -46.03 6.09
C GLY A 725 -2.31 -45.78 4.60
N LYS A 726 -3.55 -45.60 4.14
CA LYS A 726 -3.86 -45.25 2.75
C LYS A 726 -3.53 -43.78 2.46
N CYS A 727 -2.87 -43.51 1.35
CA CYS A 727 -2.56 -42.18 0.86
C CYS A 727 -3.60 -41.75 -0.19
N LEU A 728 -4.41 -40.74 0.11
CA LEU A 728 -5.48 -40.29 -0.79
C LEU A 728 -5.04 -39.26 -1.83
N ARG A 729 -3.88 -38.63 -1.63
CA ARG A 729 -3.33 -37.63 -2.55
C ARG A 729 -2.06 -38.17 -3.19
N PRO A 730 -1.88 -38.02 -4.50
CA PRO A 730 -0.65 -38.47 -5.14
C PRO A 730 0.56 -37.68 -4.64
N LEU A 731 1.68 -38.36 -4.50
CA LEU A 731 2.97 -37.70 -4.29
C LEU A 731 3.36 -36.93 -5.57
N PRO A 732 4.13 -35.83 -5.43
CA PRO A 732 4.71 -35.10 -6.55
C PRO A 732 5.50 -36.04 -7.48
N ASP A 733 5.48 -35.74 -8.77
CA ASP A 733 6.25 -36.49 -9.77
C ASP A 733 7.75 -36.50 -9.39
N LYS A 734 8.35 -37.68 -9.27
CA LYS A 734 9.78 -37.86 -8.97
C LYS A 734 10.71 -37.13 -9.96
N ARG A 735 10.29 -36.93 -11.23
CA ARG A 735 11.11 -36.27 -12.26
C ARG A 735 11.06 -34.74 -12.17
N ARG A 736 9.93 -34.17 -11.77
CA ARG A 736 9.76 -32.70 -11.64
C ARG A 736 9.99 -32.20 -10.21
N GLY A 737 9.77 -33.06 -9.21
CA GLY A 737 9.91 -32.76 -7.78
C GLY A 737 9.01 -31.62 -7.29
N LEU A 738 9.06 -31.35 -5.98
CA LEU A 738 8.78 -29.99 -5.51
C LEU A 738 10.05 -29.17 -5.76
N THR A 739 10.11 -28.47 -6.90
CA THR A 739 11.24 -27.59 -7.22
C THR A 739 10.99 -26.16 -6.78
N ASP A 740 9.73 -25.72 -6.79
CA ASP A 740 9.33 -24.39 -6.33
C ASP A 740 9.65 -24.19 -4.83
N PRO A 741 10.53 -23.23 -4.47
CA PRO A 741 10.90 -22.95 -3.09
C PRO A 741 9.70 -22.60 -2.20
N GLU A 742 8.71 -21.86 -2.73
CA GLU A 742 7.53 -21.46 -1.98
C GLU A 742 6.62 -22.66 -1.70
N ALA A 743 6.44 -23.57 -2.66
CA ALA A 743 5.73 -24.82 -2.45
C ALA A 743 6.42 -25.71 -1.41
N LYS A 744 7.75 -25.80 -1.39
CA LYS A 744 8.50 -26.62 -0.40
C LYS A 744 8.22 -26.16 1.01
N VAL A 745 8.25 -24.84 1.21
CA VAL A 745 7.97 -24.21 2.50
C VAL A 745 6.52 -24.43 2.92
N ARG A 746 5.56 -24.24 2.02
CA ARG A 746 4.12 -24.42 2.33
C ARG A 746 3.72 -25.87 2.57
N LEU A 747 4.30 -26.80 1.81
CA LEU A 747 4.01 -28.22 1.86
C LEU A 747 5.17 -28.97 2.49
N ARG A 748 5.71 -28.48 3.62
CA ARG A 748 6.91 -29.05 4.24
C ARG A 748 6.77 -30.55 4.52
N ALA A 749 5.62 -31.00 4.99
CA ALA A 749 5.38 -32.43 5.22
C ALA A 749 5.61 -33.27 3.95
N LEU A 750 5.26 -32.74 2.78
CA LEU A 750 5.46 -33.40 1.50
C LEU A 750 6.91 -33.31 1.02
N ASP A 751 7.58 -32.18 1.27
CA ASP A 751 9.01 -32.00 1.04
C ASP A 751 9.82 -33.02 1.86
N LEU A 752 9.53 -33.17 3.16
CA LEU A 752 10.18 -34.16 4.04
C LEU A 752 9.96 -35.61 3.58
N VAL A 753 8.79 -35.93 3.02
CA VAL A 753 8.51 -37.26 2.46
C VAL A 753 9.36 -37.52 1.21
N THR A 754 9.52 -36.52 0.35
CA THR A 754 10.09 -36.70 -0.99
C THR A 754 11.60 -36.44 -1.06
N SER A 755 12.13 -35.53 -0.23
CA SER A 755 13.50 -35.01 -0.26
C SER A 755 14.34 -35.54 0.92
N PRO A 756 15.37 -36.37 0.66
CA PRO A 756 16.37 -36.71 1.68
C PRO A 756 17.08 -35.49 2.25
N ALA A 757 17.47 -34.54 1.40
CA ALA A 757 18.15 -33.31 1.82
C ALA A 757 17.34 -32.49 2.84
N ALA A 758 16.01 -32.44 2.70
CA ALA A 758 15.15 -31.76 3.67
C ALA A 758 15.21 -32.43 5.05
N ARG A 759 15.31 -33.76 5.12
CA ARG A 759 15.47 -34.51 6.38
C ARG A 759 16.85 -34.28 6.99
N ASP A 760 17.89 -34.23 6.17
CA ASP A 760 19.26 -33.96 6.63
C ASP A 760 19.38 -32.55 7.22
N THR A 761 18.72 -31.55 6.64
CA THR A 761 18.62 -30.21 7.22
C THR A 761 17.96 -30.23 8.61
N ILE A 762 16.87 -30.98 8.79
CA ILE A 762 16.21 -31.12 10.11
C ILE A 762 17.12 -31.82 11.13
N ARG A 763 17.85 -32.86 10.73
CA ARG A 763 18.83 -33.53 11.59
C ARG A 763 19.97 -32.60 11.99
N ALA A 764 20.54 -31.86 11.04
CA ALA A 764 21.61 -30.90 11.30
C ALA A 764 21.14 -29.81 12.27
N ARG A 765 19.92 -29.27 12.07
CA ARG A 765 19.31 -28.33 13.01
C ARG A 765 19.20 -28.93 14.42
N ALA A 766 18.65 -30.13 14.54
CA ALA A 766 18.47 -30.79 15.84
C ALA A 766 19.83 -31.02 16.54
N ALA A 767 20.85 -31.45 15.80
CA ALA A 767 22.20 -31.64 16.30
C ALA A 767 22.83 -30.33 16.78
N VAL A 768 22.70 -29.24 16.01
CA VAL A 768 23.17 -27.90 16.39
C VAL A 768 22.51 -27.43 17.69
N VAL A 769 21.18 -27.48 17.77
CA VAL A 769 20.42 -27.05 18.97
C VAL A 769 20.81 -27.89 20.19
N GLN A 770 20.95 -29.20 20.04
CA GLN A 770 21.37 -30.07 21.13
C GLN A 770 22.81 -29.79 21.57
N ALA A 771 23.72 -29.55 20.63
CA ALA A 771 25.12 -29.26 20.93
C ALA A 771 25.31 -27.93 21.65
N LEU A 772 24.56 -26.88 21.28
CA LEU A 772 24.56 -25.60 22.00
C LEU A 772 24.14 -25.80 23.47
N ARG A 773 23.01 -26.49 23.68
CA ARG A 773 22.50 -26.80 25.03
C ARG A 773 23.52 -27.61 25.82
N GLY A 774 24.03 -28.70 25.25
CA GLY A 774 25.04 -29.55 25.90
C GLY A 774 26.30 -28.77 26.26
N GLY A 775 26.81 -27.94 25.35
CA GLY A 775 28.00 -27.13 25.58
C GLY A 775 27.88 -26.15 26.75
N LEU A 776 26.70 -25.59 26.98
CA LEU A 776 26.43 -24.73 28.14
C LEU A 776 26.25 -25.54 29.44
N LEU A 777 25.50 -26.64 29.38
CA LEU A 777 25.30 -27.54 30.54
C LEU A 777 26.63 -28.11 31.04
N ASP A 778 27.51 -28.54 30.15
CA ASP A 778 28.85 -29.06 30.48
C ASP A 778 29.74 -28.00 31.15
N ARG A 779 29.45 -26.71 30.93
CA ARG A 779 30.15 -25.55 31.53
C ARG A 779 29.48 -25.03 32.81
N GLY A 780 28.44 -25.72 33.28
CA GLY A 780 27.73 -25.43 34.53
C GLY A 780 26.68 -24.31 34.42
N TYR A 781 26.21 -23.98 33.21
CA TYR A 781 25.09 -23.06 33.06
C TYR A 781 23.76 -23.75 33.37
N LEU A 782 22.88 -23.04 34.09
CA LEU A 782 21.53 -23.51 34.39
C LEU A 782 20.55 -23.05 33.30
N GLU A 783 19.84 -23.98 32.66
CA GLU A 783 18.76 -23.66 31.73
C GLU A 783 17.52 -23.20 32.51
N VAL A 784 16.94 -22.06 32.15
CA VAL A 784 15.73 -21.51 32.77
C VAL A 784 14.70 -21.11 31.71
N GLU A 785 13.47 -20.86 32.15
CA GLU A 785 12.40 -20.32 31.31
C GLU A 785 11.89 -19.00 31.89
N THR A 786 11.94 -17.93 31.10
CA THR A 786 11.43 -16.60 31.49
C THR A 786 10.13 -16.26 30.74
N PRO A 787 9.33 -15.28 31.22
CA PRO A 787 8.05 -14.95 30.60
C PRO A 787 8.17 -14.56 29.11
N MET A 788 7.38 -15.21 28.26
CA MET A 788 7.21 -14.83 26.84
C MET A 788 6.15 -13.74 26.64
N LEU A 789 5.21 -13.61 27.58
CA LEU A 789 4.24 -12.53 27.64
C LEU A 789 4.70 -11.54 28.73
N GLN A 790 4.97 -10.31 28.33
CA GLN A 790 5.56 -9.26 29.18
C GLN A 790 4.64 -8.03 29.19
N GLN A 791 4.54 -7.34 30.32
CA GLN A 791 3.74 -6.10 30.41
C GLN A 791 4.43 -4.90 29.77
N ILE A 792 5.76 -4.95 29.68
CA ILE A 792 6.64 -3.93 29.12
C ILE A 792 7.54 -4.67 28.13
N HIS A 793 7.84 -4.04 26.99
CA HIS A 793 8.80 -4.59 26.04
C HIS A 793 10.17 -3.93 26.21
N GLY A 794 11.21 -4.74 26.32
CA GLY A 794 12.59 -4.29 26.51
C GLY A 794 13.60 -5.41 26.27
N GLY A 795 14.89 -5.10 26.45
CA GLY A 795 15.99 -6.04 26.21
C GLY A 795 16.48 -6.09 24.74
N ALA A 796 15.78 -5.44 23.81
CA ALA A 796 16.25 -5.21 22.45
C ALA A 796 15.60 -3.95 21.86
N ASN A 797 16.20 -3.38 20.82
CA ASN A 797 15.53 -2.38 19.98
C ASN A 797 14.78 -3.11 18.87
N ALA A 798 13.49 -3.36 19.07
CA ALA A 798 12.65 -4.07 18.12
C ALA A 798 11.18 -3.82 18.40
N ARG A 799 10.36 -3.77 17.35
CA ARG A 799 8.92 -3.62 17.50
C ARG A 799 8.28 -4.89 18.06
N PRO A 800 7.51 -4.84 19.16
CA PRO A 800 6.87 -6.03 19.73
C PRO A 800 5.59 -6.42 18.97
N PHE A 801 5.14 -7.66 19.20
CA PHE A 801 3.75 -8.05 18.95
C PHE A 801 2.90 -7.74 20.19
N THR A 802 1.78 -7.06 20.00
CA THR A 802 0.81 -6.76 21.07
C THR A 802 -0.31 -7.79 21.09
N THR A 803 -0.72 -8.20 22.27
CA THR A 803 -1.86 -9.06 22.54
C THR A 803 -2.60 -8.59 23.79
N HIS A 804 -3.70 -9.25 24.14
CA HIS A 804 -4.56 -8.85 25.25
C HIS A 804 -4.93 -10.07 26.10
N ILE A 805 -4.81 -9.96 27.43
CA ILE A 805 -5.23 -11.03 28.35
C ILE A 805 -6.61 -10.73 28.95
N ASN A 806 -7.61 -11.50 28.52
CA ASN A 806 -9.00 -11.31 28.93
C ASN A 806 -9.24 -11.37 30.45
N ALA A 807 -8.43 -12.15 31.18
CA ALA A 807 -8.63 -12.37 32.61
C ALA A 807 -8.29 -11.15 33.48
N TYR A 808 -7.31 -10.35 33.04
CA TYR A 808 -6.85 -9.15 33.76
C TYR A 808 -7.18 -7.85 33.04
N ASP A 809 -7.78 -7.93 31.84
CA ASP A 809 -8.15 -6.77 31.01
C ASP A 809 -6.97 -5.82 30.80
N LEU A 810 -5.82 -6.37 30.41
CA LEU A 810 -4.60 -5.61 30.13
C LEU A 810 -3.91 -6.10 28.87
N ASP A 811 -3.17 -5.19 28.24
CA ASP A 811 -2.36 -5.47 27.06
C ASP A 811 -1.02 -6.09 27.49
N LEU A 812 -0.57 -7.06 26.70
CA LEU A 812 0.69 -7.76 26.87
C LEU A 812 1.48 -7.70 25.56
N TYR A 813 2.79 -7.83 25.68
CA TYR A 813 3.71 -7.90 24.55
C TYR A 813 4.34 -9.28 24.52
N LEU A 814 4.46 -9.86 23.32
CA LEU A 814 5.36 -10.99 23.15
C LEU A 814 6.80 -10.50 23.24
N ARG A 815 7.64 -11.21 23.99
CA ARG A 815 9.01 -10.78 24.27
C ARG A 815 9.85 -10.58 23.00
N ILE A 816 10.61 -9.50 22.99
CA ILE A 816 11.61 -9.18 21.96
C ILE A 816 13.03 -9.63 22.36
N ALA A 817 13.24 -9.88 23.66
CA ALA A 817 14.41 -10.52 24.27
C ALA A 817 14.07 -11.02 25.70
N PRO A 818 14.68 -12.12 26.19
CA PRO A 818 14.64 -12.52 27.60
C PRO A 818 15.62 -11.75 28.52
N GLU A 819 16.53 -10.94 27.97
CA GLU A 819 17.62 -10.24 28.67
C GLU A 819 17.25 -9.67 30.05
N LEU A 820 16.20 -8.85 30.13
CA LEU A 820 15.84 -8.17 31.38
C LEU A 820 15.44 -9.15 32.49
N TYR A 821 14.85 -10.30 32.16
CA TYR A 821 14.48 -11.32 33.15
C TYR A 821 15.68 -12.19 33.55
N LEU A 822 16.57 -12.51 32.62
CA LEU A 822 17.80 -13.24 32.92
C LEU A 822 18.73 -12.42 33.84
N LYS A 823 18.81 -11.11 33.64
CA LYS A 823 19.51 -10.19 34.56
C LYS A 823 18.90 -10.16 35.96
N ARG A 824 17.56 -10.20 36.09
CA ARG A 824 16.89 -10.32 37.40
C ARG A 824 17.28 -11.62 38.12
N LEU A 825 17.47 -12.72 37.39
CA LEU A 825 17.97 -13.96 37.97
C LEU A 825 19.43 -13.84 38.44
N CYS A 826 20.27 -13.10 37.70
CA CYS A 826 21.64 -12.80 38.13
C CYS A 826 21.67 -11.98 39.43
N VAL A 827 20.78 -10.99 39.58
CA VAL A 827 20.56 -10.27 40.86
C VAL A 827 20.15 -11.26 41.96
N GLY A 828 19.28 -12.23 41.64
CA GLY A 828 18.86 -13.29 42.56
C GLY A 828 19.96 -14.28 42.95
N GLY A 829 21.16 -14.16 42.40
CA GLY A 829 22.31 -15.01 42.72
C GLY A 829 22.52 -16.20 41.78
N LEU A 830 21.82 -16.28 40.65
CA LEU A 830 22.13 -17.28 39.62
C LEU A 830 23.39 -16.85 38.87
N GLU A 831 24.53 -17.48 39.20
CA GLU A 831 25.83 -17.09 38.66
C GLU A 831 26.03 -17.46 37.18
N LYS A 832 25.49 -18.59 36.72
CA LYS A 832 25.54 -19.01 35.31
C LYS A 832 24.17 -19.47 34.86
N VAL A 833 23.53 -18.70 33.99
CA VAL A 833 22.16 -18.95 33.54
C VAL A 833 22.06 -18.80 32.04
N PHE A 834 21.22 -19.61 31.41
CA PHE A 834 20.89 -19.43 30.01
C PHE A 834 19.45 -19.80 29.72
N GLU A 835 18.92 -19.23 28.65
CA GLU A 835 17.65 -19.65 28.07
C GLU A 835 17.82 -19.81 26.56
N MET A 836 17.31 -20.93 26.03
CA MET A 836 17.19 -21.14 24.59
C MET A 836 15.71 -21.26 24.22
N GLY A 837 15.11 -20.13 23.84
CA GLY A 837 13.66 -20.00 23.70
C GLY A 837 13.23 -19.24 22.45
N ARG A 838 11.92 -19.05 22.29
CA ARG A 838 11.33 -18.28 21.18
C ARG A 838 11.35 -16.79 21.49
N THR A 839 11.64 -15.98 20.48
CA THR A 839 11.58 -14.52 20.50
C THR A 839 10.72 -14.05 19.34
N PHE A 840 10.00 -12.94 19.54
CA PHE A 840 9.02 -12.45 18.59
C PHE A 840 9.31 -10.98 18.26
N ARG A 841 9.54 -10.68 16.98
CA ARG A 841 9.78 -9.31 16.49
C ARG A 841 8.87 -9.01 15.32
N ASN A 842 8.11 -7.93 15.42
CA ASN A 842 7.07 -7.54 14.46
C ASN A 842 7.68 -6.77 13.29
N GLU A 843 8.52 -7.47 12.53
CA GLU A 843 9.37 -6.95 11.46
C GLU A 843 9.13 -7.72 10.14
N GLY A 844 9.73 -7.25 9.05
CA GLY A 844 9.59 -7.85 7.72
C GLY A 844 10.22 -9.24 7.59
N VAL A 845 9.54 -10.15 6.88
CA VAL A 845 10.10 -11.47 6.53
C VAL A 845 11.13 -11.33 5.41
N SER A 846 12.32 -11.93 5.58
CA SER A 846 13.41 -11.91 4.59
C SER A 846 14.14 -13.26 4.56
N PRO A 847 15.16 -13.48 3.69
CA PRO A 847 15.96 -14.70 3.71
C PRO A 847 16.68 -14.98 5.05
N LYS A 848 16.86 -13.93 5.87
CA LYS A 848 17.56 -13.97 7.18
C LYS A 848 16.63 -13.69 8.38
N HIS A 849 15.39 -13.24 8.15
CA HIS A 849 14.47 -12.79 9.20
C HIS A 849 13.13 -13.53 9.14
N ASN A 850 12.72 -14.07 10.28
CA ASN A 850 11.38 -14.64 10.50
C ASN A 850 10.79 -14.01 11.78
N PRO A 851 9.50 -13.63 11.82
CA PRO A 851 8.95 -12.87 12.94
C PRO A 851 8.95 -13.61 14.28
N GLU A 852 9.00 -14.94 14.23
CA GLU A 852 9.27 -15.82 15.36
C GLU A 852 10.58 -16.58 15.14
N PHE A 853 11.53 -16.51 16.07
CA PHE A 853 12.83 -17.17 15.90
C PHE A 853 13.39 -17.64 17.23
N THR A 854 14.27 -18.64 17.19
CA THR A 854 14.93 -19.19 18.37
C THR A 854 16.19 -18.38 18.65
N MET A 855 16.28 -17.89 19.88
CA MET A 855 17.43 -17.18 20.41
C MET A 855 17.97 -17.94 21.61
N LEU A 856 19.29 -17.95 21.75
CA LEU A 856 19.99 -18.40 22.94
C LEU A 856 20.55 -17.16 23.62
N GLU A 857 20.18 -16.94 24.87
CA GLU A 857 20.82 -15.96 25.73
C GLU A 857 21.48 -16.62 26.93
N ALA A 858 22.69 -16.22 27.29
CA ALA A 858 23.44 -16.76 28.41
C ALA A 858 24.13 -15.63 29.20
N TYR A 859 24.15 -15.73 30.52
CA TYR A 859 24.74 -14.76 31.43
C TYR A 859 25.65 -15.49 32.43
N GLN A 860 26.84 -14.92 32.67
CA GLN A 860 27.81 -15.43 33.65
C GLN A 860 28.29 -14.30 34.55
N ALA A 861 28.05 -14.43 35.84
CA ALA A 861 28.62 -13.58 36.88
C ALA A 861 30.15 -13.71 36.90
N TYR A 862 30.81 -12.61 37.21
CA TYR A 862 32.26 -12.40 37.19
C TYR A 862 32.93 -12.69 35.83
N ALA A 863 32.17 -12.59 34.74
CA ALA A 863 32.68 -12.60 33.38
C ALA A 863 32.52 -11.22 32.72
N ASP A 864 33.24 -11.02 31.61
CA ASP A 864 33.08 -9.88 30.72
C ASP A 864 32.88 -10.35 29.28
N TYR A 865 32.71 -9.40 28.36
CA TYR A 865 32.58 -9.67 26.92
C TYR A 865 33.72 -10.54 26.32
N ASP A 866 34.96 -10.49 26.82
CA ASP A 866 36.06 -11.32 26.28
C ASP A 866 35.89 -12.79 26.67
N VAL A 867 35.39 -13.07 27.89
CA VAL A 867 35.00 -14.44 28.30
C VAL A 867 33.85 -14.96 27.44
N MET A 868 32.87 -14.10 27.12
CA MET A 868 31.75 -14.46 26.25
C MET A 868 32.18 -14.71 24.80
N LEU A 869 33.25 -14.07 24.34
CA LEU A 869 33.84 -14.27 23.02
C LEU A 869 34.35 -15.71 22.89
N ASP A 870 35.16 -16.17 23.85
CA ASP A 870 35.69 -17.53 23.87
C ASP A 870 34.58 -18.58 23.97
N LEU A 871 33.61 -18.36 24.86
CA LEU A 871 32.45 -19.22 24.98
C LEU A 871 31.72 -19.38 23.63
N THR A 872 31.46 -18.26 22.96
CA THR A 872 30.74 -18.22 21.69
C THR A 872 31.46 -19.01 20.60
N ARG A 873 32.77 -18.79 20.48
CA ARG A 873 33.62 -19.50 19.52
C ARG A 873 33.55 -21.01 19.74
N GLU A 874 33.71 -21.45 20.99
CA GLU A 874 33.67 -22.88 21.34
C GLU A 874 32.29 -23.52 21.09
N LEU A 875 31.20 -22.83 21.44
CA LEU A 875 29.83 -23.30 21.22
C LEU A 875 29.53 -23.48 19.73
N ILE A 876 29.91 -22.52 18.89
CA ILE A 876 29.67 -22.56 17.44
C ILE A 876 30.53 -23.65 16.78
N GLN A 877 31.81 -23.78 17.15
CA GLN A 877 32.67 -24.86 16.65
C GLN A 877 32.14 -26.24 17.06
N GLY A 878 31.64 -26.38 18.30
CA GLY A 878 30.98 -27.58 18.78
C GLY A 878 29.70 -27.91 18.01
N ALA A 879 28.88 -26.91 17.72
CA ALA A 879 27.66 -27.06 16.94
C ALA A 879 27.92 -27.50 15.49
N ALA A 880 28.92 -26.90 14.83
CA ALA A 880 29.35 -27.31 13.49
C ALA A 880 29.86 -28.76 13.47
N LYS A 881 30.69 -29.12 14.47
CA LYS A 881 31.18 -30.49 14.65
C LYS A 881 30.06 -31.50 14.90
N ALA A 882 29.02 -31.13 15.65
CA ALA A 882 27.87 -32.00 15.88
C ALA A 882 27.05 -32.23 14.59
N ALA A 883 26.96 -31.23 13.72
CA ALA A 883 26.23 -31.34 12.45
C ALA A 883 26.99 -32.16 11.38
N PHE A 884 28.30 -31.99 11.26
CA PHE A 884 29.09 -32.53 10.14
C PHE A 884 30.31 -33.37 10.55
N GLY A 885 30.50 -33.65 11.83
CA GLY A 885 31.64 -34.39 12.38
C GLY A 885 32.93 -33.59 12.50
N THR A 886 33.00 -32.41 11.87
CA THR A 886 34.16 -31.50 11.85
C THR A 886 33.68 -30.04 11.97
N PRO A 887 34.52 -29.10 12.47
CA PRO A 887 34.14 -27.69 12.62
C PRO A 887 34.16 -26.96 11.27
N VAL A 888 33.27 -27.36 10.36
CA VAL A 888 33.12 -26.78 9.03
C VAL A 888 31.75 -26.16 8.86
N ILE A 889 31.69 -25.12 8.02
CA ILE A 889 30.46 -24.45 7.61
C ILE A 889 30.31 -24.53 6.10
N ARG A 890 29.09 -24.44 5.60
CA ARG A 890 28.80 -24.49 4.16
C ARG A 890 28.31 -23.14 3.66
N LYS A 891 28.84 -22.64 2.54
CA LYS A 891 28.28 -21.49 1.82
C LYS A 891 28.57 -21.60 0.33
N GLY A 892 27.55 -21.37 -0.50
CA GLY A 892 27.72 -21.37 -1.96
C GLY A 892 28.15 -22.73 -2.56
N GLY A 893 27.96 -23.83 -1.83
CA GLY A 893 28.43 -25.17 -2.22
C GLY A 893 29.87 -25.49 -1.80
N GLU A 894 30.56 -24.56 -1.15
CA GLU A 894 31.90 -24.77 -0.59
C GLU A 894 31.85 -25.00 0.92
N GLU A 895 32.84 -25.71 1.45
CA GLU A 895 33.07 -25.92 2.88
C GLU A 895 34.23 -25.06 3.36
N TYR A 896 34.05 -24.39 4.50
CA TYR A 896 35.07 -23.54 5.13
C TYR A 896 35.36 -24.08 6.54
N ASP A 897 36.64 -24.28 6.84
CA ASP A 897 37.10 -24.63 8.19
C ASP A 897 37.01 -23.40 9.11
N ILE A 898 36.36 -23.58 10.27
CA ILE A 898 36.22 -22.55 11.30
C ILE A 898 36.92 -22.93 12.61
N ALA A 899 37.80 -23.94 12.60
CA ALA A 899 38.63 -24.30 13.74
C ALA A 899 39.59 -23.19 14.16
N GLY A 900 40.11 -23.28 15.39
CA GLY A 900 41.11 -22.35 15.92
C GLY A 900 40.51 -21.07 16.50
N GLU A 901 41.29 -20.01 16.48
CA GLU A 901 40.90 -18.67 16.94
C GLU A 901 40.41 -17.82 15.78
N TRP A 902 39.50 -16.89 16.06
CA TRP A 902 38.93 -15.99 15.07
C TRP A 902 39.51 -14.57 15.23
N PRO A 903 39.64 -13.79 14.14
CA PRO A 903 40.12 -12.42 14.23
C PRO A 903 39.21 -11.57 15.14
N VAL A 904 39.85 -10.72 15.95
CA VAL A 904 39.19 -9.73 16.81
C VAL A 904 39.64 -8.34 16.38
N LYS A 905 38.70 -7.49 15.98
CA LYS A 905 38.96 -6.13 15.50
C LYS A 905 38.10 -5.13 16.25
N THR A 906 38.59 -3.92 16.48
CA THR A 906 37.75 -2.82 16.97
C THR A 906 36.88 -2.29 15.82
N VAL A 907 35.64 -1.86 16.08
CA VAL A 907 34.74 -1.27 15.07
C VAL A 907 35.41 -0.09 14.35
N TYR A 908 35.99 0.83 15.10
CA TYR A 908 36.71 2.00 14.57
C TYR A 908 37.92 1.63 13.72
N GLY A 909 38.73 0.67 14.18
CA GLY A 909 39.86 0.14 13.40
C GLY A 909 39.41 -0.50 12.09
N ALA A 910 38.33 -1.29 12.09
CA ALA A 910 37.80 -1.93 10.89
C ALA A 910 37.23 -0.91 9.88
N ILE A 911 36.55 0.13 10.36
CA ILE A 911 36.10 1.25 9.52
C ILE A 911 37.31 1.99 8.94
N SER A 912 38.35 2.22 9.75
CA SER A 912 39.57 2.90 9.31
C SER A 912 40.29 2.13 8.20
N GLU A 913 40.40 0.82 8.34
CA GLU A 913 40.93 -0.08 7.29
C GLU A 913 40.09 0.00 6.01
N ALA A 914 38.76 0.01 6.13
CA ALA A 914 37.85 0.06 4.98
C ALA A 914 37.90 1.40 4.21
N LEU A 915 38.14 2.51 4.91
CA LEU A 915 38.23 3.85 4.32
C LEU A 915 39.64 4.22 3.86
N GLY A 916 40.67 3.61 4.45
CA GLY A 916 42.07 4.03 4.32
C GLY A 916 42.37 5.35 5.03
N GLU A 917 41.56 5.74 6.01
CA GLU A 917 41.70 6.96 6.81
C GLU A 917 41.37 6.65 8.27
N GLU A 918 42.11 7.22 9.21
CA GLU A 918 41.93 6.96 10.63
C GLU A 918 40.62 7.57 11.15
N ILE A 919 39.73 6.73 11.67
CA ILE A 919 38.50 7.10 12.37
C ILE A 919 38.63 6.65 13.82
N GLY A 920 38.60 7.59 14.74
CA GLY A 920 38.67 7.37 16.18
C GLY A 920 37.34 7.62 16.90
N ALA A 921 37.27 7.17 18.15
CA ALA A 921 36.14 7.42 19.05
C ALA A 921 35.94 8.93 19.37
N ASP A 922 36.90 9.78 19.02
CA ASP A 922 36.89 11.24 19.18
C ASP A 922 36.60 11.99 17.88
N THR A 923 36.43 11.28 16.75
CA THR A 923 36.21 11.91 15.45
C THR A 923 34.91 12.71 15.43
N GLU A 924 35.00 13.96 14.98
CA GLU A 924 33.89 14.89 14.90
C GLU A 924 32.80 14.41 13.92
N LEU A 925 31.53 14.62 14.27
CA LEU A 925 30.37 14.19 13.46
C LEU A 925 30.43 14.74 12.02
N THR A 926 30.92 15.97 11.85
CA THR A 926 31.07 16.58 10.51
C THR A 926 32.13 15.88 9.67
N ALA A 927 33.18 15.34 10.28
CA ALA A 927 34.18 14.55 9.60
C ALA A 927 33.64 13.16 9.22
N LEU A 928 32.87 12.52 10.11
CA LEU A 928 32.20 11.25 9.81
C LEU A 928 31.22 11.39 8.63
N ARG A 929 30.36 12.42 8.65
CA ARG A 929 29.41 12.69 7.56
C ARG A 929 30.10 12.91 6.21
N ARG A 930 31.24 13.62 6.20
CA ARG A 930 32.06 13.77 4.98
C ARG A 930 32.59 12.43 4.48
N GLN A 931 32.99 11.52 5.36
CA GLN A 931 33.42 10.18 4.96
C GLN A 931 32.24 9.34 4.45
N CYS A 932 31.07 9.47 5.07
CA CYS A 932 29.85 8.85 4.57
C CYS A 932 29.51 9.32 3.14
N ASP A 933 29.55 10.63 2.89
CA ASP A 933 29.33 11.20 1.55
C ASP A 933 30.32 10.65 0.51
N ARG A 934 31.59 10.50 0.91
CA ARG A 934 32.65 9.95 0.05
C ARG A 934 32.47 8.45 -0.21
N ALA A 935 32.04 7.69 0.80
CA ALA A 935 31.90 6.24 0.73
C ALA A 935 30.52 5.78 0.23
N GLY A 936 29.55 6.70 0.10
CA GLY A 936 28.17 6.39 -0.28
C GLY A 936 27.35 5.75 0.83
N VAL A 937 27.67 6.03 2.10
CA VAL A 937 26.93 5.56 3.28
C VAL A 937 25.83 6.57 3.62
N PRO A 938 24.56 6.16 3.73
CA PRO A 938 23.47 7.07 4.10
C PRO A 938 23.56 7.46 5.58
N TYR A 939 23.04 8.65 5.92
CA TYR A 939 22.78 9.07 7.31
C TYR A 939 21.61 10.06 7.34
N GLY A 940 20.89 10.13 8.46
CA GLY A 940 19.79 11.03 8.74
C GLY A 940 20.22 12.38 9.34
N ASP A 941 19.38 13.40 9.19
CA ASP A 941 19.64 14.74 9.73
C ASP A 941 19.70 14.75 11.27
N GLY A 942 18.92 13.87 11.91
CA GLY A 942 18.85 13.70 13.37
C GLY A 942 19.87 12.73 13.96
N ASP A 943 20.65 12.05 13.12
CA ASP A 943 21.55 10.99 13.55
C ASP A 943 22.75 11.58 14.31
N GLY A 944 22.98 11.02 15.50
CA GLY A 944 24.13 11.31 16.33
C GLY A 944 25.40 10.64 15.83
N ARG A 945 26.47 10.74 16.62
CA ARG A 945 27.77 10.19 16.26
C ARG A 945 27.77 8.66 16.22
N GLY A 946 27.22 8.01 17.25
CA GLY A 946 27.12 6.55 17.30
C GLY A 946 26.26 5.99 16.17
N ASP A 947 25.14 6.63 15.85
CA ASP A 947 24.25 6.22 14.77
C ASP A 947 24.98 6.21 13.41
N VAL A 948 25.74 7.28 13.12
CA VAL A 948 26.54 7.36 11.89
C VAL A 948 27.66 6.30 11.87
N VAL A 949 28.34 6.05 12.99
CA VAL A 949 29.38 5.01 13.07
C VAL A 949 28.77 3.62 12.85
N LEU A 950 27.57 3.36 13.37
CA LEU A 950 26.86 2.10 13.18
C LEU A 950 26.52 1.89 11.69
N GLU A 951 25.97 2.90 11.01
CA GLU A 951 25.73 2.85 9.55
C GLU A 951 27.02 2.60 8.75
N MET A 952 28.13 3.24 9.13
CA MET A 952 29.43 3.00 8.50
C MET A 952 29.91 1.56 8.73
N TYR A 953 29.78 1.04 9.95
CA TYR A 953 30.13 -0.33 10.29
C TYR A 953 29.32 -1.33 9.46
N GLU A 954 27.99 -1.19 9.43
CA GLU A 954 27.11 -2.10 8.70
C GLU A 954 27.46 -2.15 7.20
N ARG A 955 27.62 -0.98 6.55
CA ARG A 955 27.85 -0.86 5.10
C ARG A 955 29.27 -1.18 4.66
N LEU A 956 30.26 -0.78 5.45
CA LEU A 956 31.67 -0.86 5.04
C LEU A 956 32.37 -2.10 5.57
N VAL A 957 31.90 -2.64 6.70
CA VAL A 957 32.55 -3.73 7.42
C VAL A 957 31.68 -4.98 7.47
N GLU A 958 30.47 -4.90 8.05
CA GLU A 958 29.61 -6.08 8.24
C GLU A 958 29.31 -6.76 6.91
N GLU A 959 28.70 -6.04 5.95
CA GLU A 959 28.28 -6.56 4.64
C GLU A 959 29.42 -7.25 3.84
N ARG A 960 30.67 -6.88 4.12
CA ARG A 960 31.87 -7.37 3.40
C ARG A 960 32.63 -8.46 4.14
N THR A 961 32.29 -8.74 5.39
CA THR A 961 32.98 -9.75 6.21
C THR A 961 32.71 -11.16 5.67
N LEU A 962 33.77 -11.97 5.52
CA LEU A 962 33.68 -13.32 4.97
C LEU A 962 33.71 -14.38 6.08
N LEU A 963 34.88 -14.62 6.68
CA LEU A 963 35.04 -15.60 7.75
C LEU A 963 34.60 -15.02 9.11
N PRO A 964 34.26 -15.86 10.10
CA PRO A 964 33.92 -15.43 11.45
C PRO A 964 34.94 -14.44 12.00
N THR A 965 34.46 -13.24 12.35
CA THR A 965 35.27 -12.16 12.89
C THR A 965 34.48 -11.48 14.01
N PHE A 966 35.13 -11.25 15.14
CA PHE A 966 34.56 -10.46 16.23
C PHE A 966 34.90 -8.99 16.01
N TYR A 967 33.89 -8.14 15.97
CA TYR A 967 34.04 -6.69 15.98
C TYR A 967 33.65 -6.16 17.34
N LYS A 968 34.56 -5.45 18.02
CA LYS A 968 34.36 -5.01 19.40
C LYS A 968 34.51 -3.50 19.58
N ASP A 969 34.11 -3.04 20.77
CA ASP A 969 34.22 -1.65 21.23
C ASP A 969 33.32 -0.69 20.43
N PHE A 970 32.01 -0.98 20.46
CA PHE A 970 30.97 -0.17 19.81
C PHE A 970 30.79 1.20 20.49
N PRO A 971 30.19 2.19 19.82
CA PRO A 971 29.83 3.46 20.46
C PRO A 971 28.85 3.25 21.63
N THR A 972 29.08 3.97 22.74
CA THR A 972 28.24 3.85 23.95
C THR A 972 26.80 4.29 23.74
N ASP A 973 26.59 5.32 22.92
CA ASP A 973 25.30 5.96 22.64
C ASP A 973 24.29 5.05 21.92
N VAL A 974 24.77 4.01 21.23
CA VAL A 974 23.94 2.98 20.58
C VAL A 974 23.85 1.66 21.37
N SER A 975 24.42 1.63 22.59
CA SER A 975 24.54 0.41 23.41
C SER A 975 23.87 0.60 24.79
N PRO A 976 22.52 0.66 24.87
CA PRO A 976 21.80 1.13 26.05
C PRO A 976 21.89 0.21 27.27
N LEU A 977 22.19 -1.07 27.08
CA LEU A 977 22.27 -2.10 28.14
C LEU A 977 23.70 -2.55 28.43
N THR A 978 24.69 -2.02 27.71
CA THR A 978 26.10 -2.43 27.78
C THR A 978 26.90 -1.46 28.64
N ARG A 979 27.81 -1.98 29.46
CA ARG A 979 28.75 -1.16 30.24
C ARG A 979 29.65 -0.33 29.31
N GLN A 980 29.95 0.91 29.74
CA GLN A 980 31.02 1.71 29.12
C GLN A 980 32.36 0.98 29.17
N HIS A 981 33.20 1.20 28.16
CA HIS A 981 34.54 0.64 28.11
C HIS A 981 35.39 1.17 29.26
N ARG A 982 36.14 0.27 29.91
CA ARG A 982 36.92 0.59 31.12
C ARG A 982 38.01 1.65 30.92
N THR A 983 38.44 1.91 29.68
CA THR A 983 39.47 2.91 29.35
C THR A 983 38.96 4.15 28.60
N ASP A 984 37.93 4.01 27.75
CA ASP A 984 37.37 5.12 26.98
C ASP A 984 35.83 5.09 27.09
N PRO A 985 35.21 5.99 27.88
CA PRO A 985 33.78 5.95 28.15
C PRO A 985 32.90 6.30 26.94
N ARG A 986 33.49 6.64 25.79
CA ARG A 986 32.78 6.82 24.51
C ARG A 986 32.50 5.49 23.81
N LEU A 987 33.17 4.42 24.24
CA LEU A 987 33.02 3.06 23.75
C LEU A 987 32.27 2.21 24.78
N ALA A 988 31.67 1.11 24.34
CA ALA A 988 31.01 0.12 25.18
C ALA A 988 31.70 -1.23 25.00
N GLU A 989 31.80 -2.01 26.09
CA GLU A 989 32.37 -3.38 26.05
C GLU A 989 31.35 -4.33 25.45
N ARG A 990 31.14 -4.19 24.13
CA ARG A 990 30.26 -4.98 23.29
C ARG A 990 31.08 -5.54 22.13
N TRP A 991 30.75 -6.74 21.70
CA TRP A 991 31.15 -7.22 20.39
C TRP A 991 29.97 -7.83 19.62
N ASP A 992 30.06 -7.75 18.30
CA ASP A 992 29.19 -8.48 17.37
C ASP A 992 30.07 -9.49 16.60
N LEU A 993 29.58 -10.72 16.51
CA LEU A 993 30.20 -11.78 15.72
C LEU A 993 29.59 -11.76 14.32
N VAL A 994 30.41 -11.46 13.32
CA VAL A 994 29.97 -11.40 11.93
C VAL A 994 30.64 -12.49 11.12
N ALA A 995 29.85 -13.17 10.30
CA ALA A 995 30.37 -14.01 9.23
C ALA A 995 29.52 -13.83 7.99
N PHE A 996 30.16 -13.85 6.83
CA PHE A 996 29.48 -13.90 5.55
C PHE A 996 28.45 -12.79 5.30
N GLY A 997 28.73 -11.58 5.79
CA GLY A 997 27.85 -10.42 5.67
C GLY A 997 26.64 -10.47 6.59
N THR A 998 26.72 -11.18 7.72
CA THR A 998 25.61 -11.34 8.67
C THR A 998 26.13 -11.45 10.10
N GLU A 999 25.55 -10.66 10.99
CA GLU A 999 25.67 -10.81 12.43
C GLU A 999 25.04 -12.13 12.94
N LEU A 1000 25.84 -12.97 13.60
CA LEU A 1000 25.44 -14.26 14.16
C LEU A 1000 25.02 -14.18 15.64
N GLY A 1001 25.58 -13.21 16.36
CA GLY A 1001 25.33 -12.99 17.78
C GLY A 1001 26.16 -11.83 18.31
N THR A 1002 25.87 -11.44 19.54
CA THR A 1002 26.45 -10.29 20.22
C THR A 1002 26.66 -10.61 21.69
N ALA A 1003 27.64 -9.97 22.33
CA ALA A 1003 27.83 -10.11 23.77
C ALA A 1003 28.40 -8.84 24.41
N TYR A 1004 28.15 -8.72 25.70
CA TYR A 1004 28.36 -7.51 26.47
C TYR A 1004 29.07 -7.81 27.79
N SER A 1005 29.86 -6.86 28.27
CA SER A 1005 29.97 -6.65 29.71
C SER A 1005 28.73 -5.88 30.15
N GLU A 1006 27.90 -6.50 30.98
CA GLU A 1006 26.58 -5.97 31.30
C GLU A 1006 26.64 -4.68 32.12
N LEU A 1007 25.74 -3.74 31.80
CA LEU A 1007 25.55 -2.55 32.62
C LEU A 1007 24.81 -2.92 33.91
N THR A 1008 25.53 -2.96 35.02
CA THR A 1008 24.98 -3.30 36.34
C THR A 1008 24.71 -2.08 37.23
N ASP A 1009 25.15 -0.88 36.83
CA ASP A 1009 24.89 0.37 37.55
C ASP A 1009 23.43 0.82 37.32
N PRO A 1010 22.56 0.77 38.35
CA PRO A 1010 21.14 1.10 38.21
C PRO A 1010 20.89 2.59 37.92
N VAL A 1011 21.80 3.48 38.33
CA VAL A 1011 21.66 4.93 38.10
C VAL A 1011 21.92 5.26 36.64
N GLU A 1012 23.01 4.73 36.09
CA GLU A 1012 23.33 4.88 34.67
C GLU A 1012 22.33 4.12 33.79
N GLN A 1013 21.89 2.93 34.20
CA GLN A 1013 20.87 2.17 33.47
C GLN A 1013 19.55 2.96 33.38
N ARG A 1014 19.13 3.61 34.48
CA ARG A 1014 17.95 4.50 34.48
C ARG A 1014 18.10 5.63 33.48
N ARG A 1015 19.26 6.31 33.46
CA ARG A 1015 19.52 7.41 32.51
C ARG A 1015 19.32 6.94 31.07
N ARG A 1016 19.89 5.78 30.70
CA ARG A 1016 19.80 5.23 29.34
C ARG A 1016 18.40 4.77 28.95
N LEU A 1017 17.69 4.08 29.85
CA LEU A 1017 16.30 3.68 29.58
C LEU A 1017 15.35 4.89 29.51
N THR A 1018 15.62 5.95 30.27
CA THR A 1018 14.88 7.21 30.14
C THR A 1018 15.11 7.85 28.77
N GLU A 1019 16.34 7.88 28.28
CA GLU A 1019 16.67 8.37 26.93
C GLU A 1019 15.99 7.55 25.83
N GLN A 1020 15.97 6.22 25.95
CA GLN A 1020 15.24 5.34 25.03
C GLN A 1020 13.73 5.56 25.09
N SER A 1021 13.14 5.66 26.28
CA SER A 1021 11.71 5.93 26.44
C SER A 1021 11.31 7.30 25.87
N LEU A 1022 12.18 8.31 25.93
CA LEU A 1022 11.97 9.60 25.26
C LEU A 1022 12.02 9.48 23.74
N LYS A 1023 12.89 8.63 23.17
CA LYS A 1023 12.88 8.30 21.74
C LYS A 1023 11.57 7.61 21.34
N ALA A 1024 11.09 6.65 22.14
CA ALA A 1024 9.81 5.99 21.93
C ALA A 1024 8.64 6.99 21.94
N ALA A 1025 8.60 7.91 22.91
CA ALA A 1025 7.63 9.00 22.97
C ALA A 1025 7.76 9.98 21.79
N GLY A 1026 8.98 10.11 21.22
CA GLY A 1026 9.29 10.86 20.00
C GLY A 1026 8.82 10.20 18.70
N GLY A 1027 8.31 8.97 18.77
CA GLY A 1027 7.72 8.25 17.63
C GLY A 1027 8.58 7.10 17.08
N ASP A 1028 9.65 6.72 17.76
CA ASP A 1028 10.44 5.52 17.42
C ASP A 1028 9.74 4.25 17.95
N PRO A 1029 9.20 3.38 17.07
CA PRO A 1029 8.47 2.17 17.48
C PRO A 1029 9.37 1.02 17.95
N GLU A 1030 10.70 1.15 17.84
CA GLU A 1030 11.67 0.12 18.22
C GLU A 1030 12.40 0.43 19.54
N ALA A 1031 12.32 1.69 20.00
CA ALA A 1031 12.96 2.11 21.24
C ALA A 1031 12.35 1.45 22.49
N MET A 1032 13.21 1.12 23.45
CA MET A 1032 12.80 0.43 24.68
C MET A 1032 11.91 1.29 25.59
N GLU A 1033 10.96 0.64 26.27
CA GLU A 1033 10.20 1.23 27.36
C GLU A 1033 11.00 1.26 28.67
N LEU A 1034 10.67 2.20 29.56
CA LEU A 1034 11.26 2.29 30.89
C LEU A 1034 10.68 1.21 31.80
N ASP A 1035 11.46 0.18 32.11
CA ASP A 1035 11.10 -0.90 33.03
C ASP A 1035 11.53 -0.57 34.47
N GLU A 1036 10.60 -0.04 35.27
CA GLU A 1036 10.87 0.31 36.68
C GLU A 1036 11.14 -0.92 37.56
N GLU A 1037 10.52 -2.07 37.28
CA GLU A 1037 10.76 -3.31 38.04
C GLU A 1037 12.17 -3.86 37.79
N PHE A 1038 12.68 -3.71 36.56
CA PHE A 1038 14.06 -4.06 36.23
C PHE A 1038 15.06 -3.15 36.94
N LEU A 1039 14.81 -1.83 36.97
CA LEU A 1039 15.65 -0.88 37.68
C LEU A 1039 15.65 -1.11 39.20
N GLU A 1040 14.49 -1.45 39.77
CA GLU A 1040 14.38 -1.85 41.17
C GLU A 1040 15.20 -3.11 41.45
N ALA A 1041 15.11 -4.14 40.58
CA ALA A 1041 15.93 -5.34 40.72
C ALA A 1041 17.44 -5.02 40.68
N LEU A 1042 17.90 -4.23 39.72
CA LEU A 1042 19.32 -3.83 39.65
C LEU A 1042 19.79 -3.05 40.89
N ALA A 1043 18.89 -2.32 41.56
CA ALA A 1043 19.22 -1.62 42.80
C ALA A 1043 19.54 -2.56 43.97
N TYR A 1044 19.16 -3.84 43.91
CA TYR A 1044 19.62 -4.89 44.84
C TYR A 1044 21.00 -5.46 44.51
N ALA A 1045 21.70 -4.82 43.57
CA ALA A 1045 23.04 -5.14 43.06
C ALA A 1045 23.11 -6.44 42.25
N MET A 1046 23.42 -6.27 40.96
CA MET A 1046 23.82 -7.35 40.07
C MET A 1046 25.36 -7.47 40.07
N PRO A 1047 25.96 -8.68 40.22
CA PRO A 1047 27.40 -8.83 40.10
C PRO A 1047 27.88 -8.45 38.69
N PRO A 1048 29.15 -8.03 38.51
CA PRO A 1048 29.72 -7.85 37.17
C PRO A 1048 29.46 -9.11 36.34
N THR A 1049 28.85 -8.97 35.17
CA THR A 1049 28.32 -10.11 34.42
C THR A 1049 28.65 -9.94 32.95
N GLY A 1050 29.03 -11.02 32.28
CA GLY A 1050 29.07 -11.08 30.83
C GLY A 1050 27.77 -11.71 30.34
N GLY A 1051 27.11 -11.09 29.36
CA GLY A 1051 25.92 -11.65 28.73
C GLY A 1051 26.11 -11.81 27.23
N LEU A 1052 25.45 -12.83 26.67
CA LEU A 1052 25.61 -13.32 25.31
C LEU A 1052 24.24 -13.55 24.70
N GLY A 1053 24.02 -13.10 23.47
CA GLY A 1053 22.88 -13.43 22.63
C GLY A 1053 23.30 -14.04 21.29
N ILE A 1054 22.78 -15.23 20.95
CA ILE A 1054 23.03 -15.91 19.67
C ILE A 1054 21.69 -16.19 18.98
N GLY A 1055 21.57 -15.78 17.72
CA GLY A 1055 20.46 -16.18 16.86
C GLY A 1055 20.63 -17.63 16.42
N VAL A 1056 19.99 -18.58 17.10
CA VAL A 1056 20.14 -20.03 16.81
C VAL A 1056 19.74 -20.35 15.37
N ASP A 1057 18.70 -19.70 14.85
CA ASP A 1057 18.30 -19.86 13.45
C ASP A 1057 19.37 -19.36 12.47
N ARG A 1058 19.98 -18.21 12.74
CA ARG A 1058 21.10 -17.67 11.94
C ARG A 1058 22.33 -18.58 12.03
N LEU A 1059 22.61 -19.16 13.20
CA LEU A 1059 23.68 -20.15 13.34
C LEU A 1059 23.40 -21.40 12.50
N VAL A 1060 22.18 -21.93 12.51
CA VAL A 1060 21.83 -23.10 11.68
C VAL A 1060 21.96 -22.76 10.19
N MET A 1061 21.55 -21.56 9.77
CA MET A 1061 21.79 -21.08 8.40
C MET A 1061 23.28 -21.03 8.08
N PHE A 1062 24.09 -20.50 9.01
CA PHE A 1062 25.53 -20.38 8.86
C PHE A 1062 26.22 -21.73 8.73
N VAL A 1063 25.86 -22.70 9.57
CA VAL A 1063 26.37 -24.07 9.52
C VAL A 1063 25.96 -24.74 8.21
N THR A 1064 24.67 -24.67 7.83
CA THR A 1064 24.13 -25.43 6.70
C THR A 1064 24.27 -24.76 5.33
N GLY A 1065 24.48 -23.44 5.28
CA GLY A 1065 24.49 -22.63 4.06
C GLY A 1065 23.10 -22.35 3.47
N LEU A 1066 22.04 -22.63 4.22
CA LEU A 1066 20.65 -22.51 3.78
C LEU A 1066 19.99 -21.24 4.31
N THR A 1067 18.88 -20.82 3.70
CA THR A 1067 18.09 -19.67 4.19
C THR A 1067 17.26 -20.03 5.42
N ILE A 1068 16.81 -19.02 6.18
CA ILE A 1068 16.01 -19.25 7.40
C ILE A 1068 14.73 -20.06 7.13
N ARG A 1069 14.11 -19.82 5.96
CA ARG A 1069 12.89 -20.51 5.53
C ARG A 1069 13.14 -21.97 5.18
N GLU A 1070 14.34 -22.31 4.73
CA GLU A 1070 14.74 -23.69 4.42
C GLU A 1070 15.09 -24.47 5.68
N THR A 1071 15.74 -23.83 6.65
CA THR A 1071 16.17 -24.45 7.91
C THR A 1071 15.04 -24.63 8.92
N LEU A 1072 14.01 -23.78 8.87
CA LEU A 1072 12.82 -23.93 9.69
C LEU A 1072 11.89 -25.01 9.12
N PRO A 1073 11.34 -25.91 9.95
CA PRO A 1073 10.30 -26.84 9.51
C PRO A 1073 9.10 -26.08 8.94
N PHE A 1074 8.56 -25.12 9.69
CA PHE A 1074 7.35 -24.38 9.32
C PHE A 1074 7.56 -22.87 9.50
N PRO A 1075 8.23 -22.19 8.55
CA PRO A 1075 8.34 -20.74 8.60
C PRO A 1075 6.99 -20.08 8.25
N LEU A 1076 6.81 -18.83 8.68
CA LEU A 1076 5.58 -18.08 8.41
C LEU A 1076 5.39 -17.88 6.89
N VAL A 1077 4.18 -18.16 6.39
CA VAL A 1077 3.81 -17.95 4.99
C VAL A 1077 2.59 -17.04 4.89
N ARG A 1078 2.60 -16.11 3.93
CA ARG A 1078 1.43 -15.28 3.65
C ARG A 1078 0.24 -16.16 3.27
N ARG A 1079 -0.96 -15.85 3.78
CA ARG A 1079 -2.18 -16.56 3.36
C ARG A 1079 -2.41 -16.34 1.85
N ARG A 1080 -2.96 -17.37 1.19
CA ARG A 1080 -3.31 -17.31 -0.23
C ARG A 1080 -4.61 -16.56 -0.43
#